data_AF-A0A4R5GVJ1-F1
#
_entry.id   AF-A0A4R5GVJ1-F1
#
_cell.length_a   1.000
_cell.length_b   1.000
_cell.length_c   1.000
_cell.angle_alpha   90.00
_cell.angle_beta   90.00
_cell.angle_gamma   90.00
#
_symmetry.space_group_name_H-M   'P 1'
#
loop_
_entity.id
_entity.type
_entity.pdbx_description
1 polymer ?
#
loop_
_entity_poly.entity_id
_entity_poly.type
_entity_poly.pdbx_seq_one_letter_code
_entity_poly.pdbx_strand_id
1 'polypeptide(L)'
;MYSHNVGNRMSKLTKTLGILVAIATSTPNWANPEPPSIDRQMYLAEDRQYLNPTIPTLQTSADGRVGIGHRVEPNSVTGRGQISFRLMVPEKIDRPFVTDERDSRRGSFILSMPNATASTAAGLIPSGPRQEVGGNNFSHAGLCDASGDPNSGVTNPRACGADDCYDLVVVRAERSGNNSHQIFGTPVTVRVERPKTPNARITDVTAGTPVAGSTFSFAQFFEPVITNDGRLMSLRVGQQGSFSWRDNSGNSRSSSSDNVYLVNDNPASQQACDVRQWDQARPLAHAPFDNTINNRYGFAMQPFRDPQNNEISEDQLIGSYPWIDKDGDNITFTTVGTSLFSRRSPFESRCVPGEGCAPNSQSEEVSLINGRVMMGLWTQGKMVLLDGMVNHSDFPLAHNEAAHRLVRLYEDGGSDEEWTRVGDVRSRSFANMPLSNSGNSSFFDSNEHRFNYLRNMKPVTPADVSWLVSTGRNTTEVSFDDYVNVHSFINANMAQTITLNRNGSRGARAGTVQNAATATPDRWAIPAFGTILGDGRFEPVARGGVEGKGYWLSGNNSGLSFDIRTQPQPVLNSPWYYSIFLDKRDNSGVRPLFSFPDGSEIRLSNNELLFVNTANNTVRRVTIPQAFRSSDWAHFGFQLSNRNRTITTYINGYSVDAFDHSSPLFVLSQGALLVGQSQDASIPELRGWIDDVKVFAELVNYELACNHANGTLAGIGSGAPQSWRNIATQLPAGVHSEITRQLNSGNAERTATQYVCYHDYSDDLAANLANIPNGMFSIREDINFPEGPLVSNRPRPDSSSNTFCLGCHTRNGNDGLSLDALTERPGINALMDPRRQPLQPDPLVFGHIPANWLGEGLPERAMIADPREGFRIDQLLLDAISN
;
A
#
# COMPACT_ATOMS: atom_id res chain seq x y z
N MET A 1 26.85 -54.22 -12.81
CA MET A 1 27.17 -55.66 -13.01
C MET A 1 26.15 -56.47 -12.22
N TYR A 2 25.29 -57.24 -12.92
CA TYR A 2 24.41 -58.34 -12.45
C TYR A 2 23.51 -58.09 -11.23
N SER A 3 22.30 -58.63 -11.05
CA SER A 3 21.31 -59.39 -11.82
C SER A 3 20.23 -59.77 -10.80
N HIS A 4 18.97 -59.80 -11.24
CA HIS A 4 17.83 -60.62 -10.79
C HIS A 4 17.78 -61.22 -9.37
N ASN A 5 16.60 -61.10 -8.74
CA ASN A 5 15.77 -62.31 -8.61
C ASN A 5 14.27 -62.06 -8.42
N VAL A 6 13.53 -62.92 -9.13
CA VAL A 6 12.08 -63.04 -9.29
C VAL A 6 11.57 -64.14 -8.35
N GLY A 7 10.34 -64.00 -7.85
CA GLY A 7 9.48 -65.15 -7.55
C GLY A 7 8.55 -64.95 -6.35
N ASN A 8 7.37 -65.54 -6.28
CA ASN A 8 6.46 -66.09 -7.29
C ASN A 8 5.08 -66.24 -6.61
N ARG A 9 4.02 -65.86 -7.33
CA ARG A 9 2.62 -66.36 -7.37
C ARG A 9 1.96 -67.08 -6.17
N MET A 10 0.76 -66.54 -5.82
CA MET A 10 -0.59 -67.17 -5.65
C MET A 10 -0.71 -68.48 -4.82
N SER A 11 -1.65 -68.67 -3.89
CA SER A 11 -3.10 -68.46 -4.00
C SER A 11 -3.86 -68.69 -2.66
N LYS A 12 -5.06 -68.09 -2.59
CA LYS A 12 -6.31 -68.51 -1.89
C LYS A 12 -6.53 -68.26 -0.39
N LEU A 13 -7.38 -67.25 -0.16
CA LEU A 13 -8.63 -67.23 0.64
C LEU A 13 -8.59 -67.70 2.12
N THR A 14 -8.76 -66.73 3.03
CA THR A 14 -9.85 -66.78 4.02
C THR A 14 -10.20 -65.37 4.50
N LYS A 15 -11.49 -65.01 4.40
CA LYS A 15 -12.08 -63.75 4.87
C LYS A 15 -12.00 -63.67 6.40
N THR A 16 -11.40 -62.62 6.95
CA THR A 16 -11.72 -62.14 8.30
C THR A 16 -11.71 -60.62 8.33
N LEU A 17 -12.78 -60.07 8.89
CA LEU A 17 -13.10 -58.67 9.10
C LEU A 17 -11.91 -57.87 9.66
N GLY A 18 -11.45 -56.88 8.89
CA GLY A 18 -10.58 -55.81 9.36
C GLY A 18 -11.20 -54.50 8.91
N ILE A 19 -11.82 -53.78 9.84
CA ILE A 19 -12.35 -52.43 9.64
C ILE A 19 -11.16 -51.55 9.28
N LEU A 20 -10.99 -51.25 7.99
CA LEU A 20 -10.20 -50.11 7.55
C LEU A 20 -11.03 -48.87 7.87
N VAL A 21 -10.68 -48.17 8.94
CA VAL A 21 -11.01 -46.74 9.06
C VAL A 21 -10.20 -46.04 7.99
N ALA A 22 -10.77 -45.96 6.77
CA ALA A 22 -10.35 -44.97 5.80
C ALA A 22 -10.67 -43.62 6.40
N ILE A 23 -9.69 -42.98 7.05
CA ILE A 23 -9.74 -41.54 7.29
C ILE A 23 -9.59 -40.92 5.90
N ALA A 24 -10.71 -40.84 5.17
CA ALA A 24 -10.85 -39.93 4.06
C ALA A 24 -10.73 -38.53 4.66
N THR A 25 -9.52 -37.97 4.64
CA THR A 25 -9.36 -36.53 4.74
C THR A 25 -9.96 -35.97 3.46
N SER A 26 -11.27 -35.73 3.48
CA SER A 26 -11.95 -34.95 2.46
C SER A 26 -11.32 -33.57 2.47
N THR A 27 -10.41 -33.30 1.53
CA THR A 27 -10.16 -31.94 1.09
C THR A 27 -11.50 -31.41 0.62
N PRO A 28 -12.01 -30.29 1.16
CA PRO A 28 -13.22 -29.70 0.64
C PRO A 28 -13.01 -29.44 -0.85
N ASN A 29 -13.79 -30.09 -1.71
CA ASN A 29 -13.90 -29.70 -3.11
C ASN A 29 -14.70 -28.39 -3.10
N TRP A 30 -14.00 -27.26 -2.98
CA TRP A 30 -14.61 -25.98 -3.33
C TRP A 30 -14.90 -26.01 -4.82
N ALA A 31 -16.11 -25.64 -5.23
CA ALA A 31 -16.30 -25.25 -6.62
C ALA A 31 -15.36 -24.06 -6.87
N ASN A 32 -14.63 -24.10 -7.98
CA ASN A 32 -13.82 -22.93 -8.32
C ASN A 32 -14.77 -21.74 -8.57
N PRO A 33 -14.32 -20.50 -8.34
CA PRO A 33 -15.04 -19.32 -8.78
C PRO A 33 -15.12 -19.23 -10.30
N GLU A 34 -16.10 -18.50 -10.79
CA GLU A 34 -16.05 -18.02 -12.18
C GLU A 34 -14.89 -17.03 -12.36
N PRO A 35 -14.30 -16.96 -13.57
CA PRO A 35 -13.28 -15.97 -13.87
C PRO A 35 -13.74 -14.54 -13.54
N PRO A 36 -12.89 -13.73 -12.88
CA PRO A 36 -13.18 -12.32 -12.62
C PRO A 36 -13.25 -11.52 -13.92
N SER A 37 -13.99 -10.41 -13.90
CA SER A 37 -14.19 -9.55 -15.06
C SER A 37 -12.95 -8.72 -15.44
N ILE A 38 -12.08 -8.42 -14.46
CA ILE A 38 -10.81 -7.74 -14.67
C ILE A 38 -9.70 -8.79 -14.78
N ASP A 39 -9.03 -8.85 -15.93
CA ASP A 39 -7.96 -9.82 -16.19
C ASP A 39 -6.56 -9.23 -15.91
N ARG A 40 -6.08 -9.39 -14.67
CA ARG A 40 -4.76 -8.93 -14.26
C ARG A 40 -3.66 -9.94 -14.54
N GLN A 41 -2.49 -9.42 -14.92
CA GLN A 41 -1.29 -10.21 -15.13
C GLN A 41 -0.60 -10.58 -13.80
N MET A 42 -0.56 -11.87 -13.45
CA MET A 42 -0.02 -12.37 -12.16
C MET A 42 1.44 -12.84 -12.21
N TYR A 43 2.16 -12.45 -13.25
CA TYR A 43 3.61 -12.53 -13.39
C TYR A 43 4.09 -11.15 -13.87
N LEU A 44 5.19 -10.66 -13.33
CA LEU A 44 5.57 -9.25 -13.38
C LEU A 44 6.91 -9.03 -14.08
N ALA A 45 7.60 -10.11 -14.44
CA ALA A 45 8.84 -10.06 -15.20
C ALA A 45 8.97 -11.24 -16.17
N GLU A 46 9.65 -10.98 -17.28
CA GLU A 46 10.11 -11.98 -18.25
C GLU A 46 11.44 -11.53 -18.84
N ASP A 47 12.31 -12.47 -19.23
CA ASP A 47 13.61 -12.19 -19.85
C ASP A 47 14.48 -11.22 -19.03
N ARG A 48 14.34 -11.29 -17.69
CA ARG A 48 14.97 -10.35 -16.74
C ARG A 48 14.64 -8.89 -17.02
N GLN A 49 13.41 -8.60 -17.37
CA GLN A 49 12.85 -7.26 -17.48
C GLN A 49 11.48 -7.22 -16.81
N TYR A 50 11.17 -6.15 -16.06
CA TYR A 50 9.81 -5.96 -15.56
C TYR A 50 8.85 -5.67 -16.71
N LEU A 51 7.64 -6.20 -16.61
CA LEU A 51 6.60 -6.04 -17.62
C LEU A 51 5.84 -4.72 -17.47
N ASN A 52 5.90 -4.09 -16.29
CA ASN A 52 5.28 -2.80 -15.99
C ASN A 52 6.35 -1.72 -15.69
N PRO A 53 6.01 -0.42 -15.82
CA PRO A 53 6.83 0.65 -15.27
C PRO A 53 7.14 0.37 -13.79
N THR A 54 8.42 0.36 -13.42
CA THR A 54 8.85 -0.03 -12.07
C THR A 54 9.95 0.89 -11.57
N ILE A 55 9.77 1.42 -10.36
CA ILE A 55 10.83 2.07 -9.58
C ILE A 55 11.48 0.96 -8.74
N PRO A 56 12.75 0.57 -9.01
CA PRO A 56 13.40 -0.43 -8.18
C PRO A 56 13.51 0.05 -6.74
N THR A 57 13.41 -0.88 -5.78
CA THR A 57 13.50 -0.55 -4.34
C THR A 57 14.93 -0.13 -4.00
N LEU A 58 15.17 1.15 -3.77
CA LEU A 58 16.50 1.72 -3.58
C LEU A 58 16.45 2.68 -2.39
N GLN A 59 17.27 2.46 -1.37
CA GLN A 59 17.37 3.49 -0.34
C GLN A 59 17.98 4.76 -0.95
N THR A 60 17.22 5.84 -0.95
CA THR A 60 17.54 7.09 -1.66
C THR A 60 18.14 8.16 -0.75
N SER A 61 18.69 9.19 -1.37
CA SER A 61 19.00 10.50 -0.76
C SER A 61 17.73 11.20 -0.28
N ALA A 62 17.88 12.30 0.46
CA ALA A 62 16.77 13.06 1.03
C ALA A 62 15.78 13.54 -0.05
N ASP A 63 16.25 13.93 -1.23
CA ASP A 63 15.42 14.36 -2.37
C ASP A 63 14.92 13.21 -3.26
N GLY A 64 15.25 11.96 -2.90
CA GLY A 64 14.84 10.77 -3.63
C GLY A 64 15.66 10.42 -4.88
N ARG A 65 16.68 11.19 -5.28
CA ARG A 65 17.30 11.02 -6.62
C ARG A 65 18.39 9.97 -6.68
N VAL A 66 19.42 10.07 -5.84
CA VAL A 66 20.52 9.10 -5.79
C VAL A 66 20.15 8.00 -4.82
N GLY A 67 20.18 6.73 -5.24
CA GLY A 67 19.89 5.60 -4.36
C GLY A 67 20.78 4.39 -4.57
N ILE A 68 20.75 3.47 -3.60
CA ILE A 68 21.49 2.21 -3.62
C ILE A 68 20.56 1.03 -3.32
N GLY A 69 20.88 -0.14 -3.87
CA GLY A 69 20.31 -1.40 -3.38
C GLY A 69 21.03 -1.87 -2.11
N HIS A 70 20.32 -2.59 -1.24
CA HIS A 70 20.95 -3.13 -0.02
C HIS A 70 22.04 -4.17 -0.30
N ARG A 71 21.95 -4.88 -1.43
CA ARG A 71 22.90 -5.94 -1.78
C ARG A 71 23.91 -5.46 -2.81
N VAL A 72 25.11 -6.03 -2.70
CA VAL A 72 26.17 -5.87 -3.69
C VAL A 72 25.70 -6.41 -5.03
N GLU A 73 25.85 -5.61 -6.08
CA GLU A 73 25.51 -5.95 -7.46
C GLU A 73 26.76 -6.44 -8.21
N PRO A 74 26.66 -7.44 -9.12
CA PRO A 74 27.77 -7.79 -10.00
C PRO A 74 28.10 -6.65 -10.98
N ASN A 75 29.35 -6.19 -10.99
CA ASN A 75 29.85 -5.25 -11.98
C ASN A 75 29.98 -5.96 -13.34
N SER A 76 29.33 -5.40 -14.36
CA SER A 76 29.24 -6.00 -15.70
C SER A 76 30.56 -6.07 -16.47
N VAL A 77 31.56 -5.26 -16.10
CA VAL A 77 32.86 -5.20 -16.78
C VAL A 77 33.89 -6.10 -16.09
N THR A 78 33.93 -6.08 -14.76
CA THR A 78 34.96 -6.75 -13.96
C THR A 78 34.52 -8.09 -13.38
N GLY A 79 33.21 -8.36 -13.37
CA GLY A 79 32.60 -9.53 -12.72
C GLY A 79 32.67 -9.52 -11.19
N ARG A 80 33.27 -8.49 -10.58
CA ARG A 80 33.36 -8.33 -9.12
C ARG A 80 32.09 -7.68 -8.58
N GLY A 81 31.77 -7.92 -7.31
CA GLY A 81 30.68 -7.20 -6.65
C GLY A 81 31.02 -5.72 -6.43
N GLN A 82 30.03 -4.83 -6.58
CA GLN A 82 30.11 -3.40 -6.27
C GLN A 82 28.90 -2.92 -5.45
N ILE A 83 29.07 -1.87 -4.65
CA ILE A 83 27.95 -1.04 -4.18
C ILE A 83 27.56 -0.14 -5.34
N SER A 84 26.41 -0.41 -5.95
CA SER A 84 25.91 0.32 -7.11
C SER A 84 25.04 1.50 -6.69
N PHE A 85 25.42 2.69 -7.15
CA PHE A 85 24.59 3.89 -7.10
C PHE A 85 23.76 3.99 -8.37
N ARG A 86 22.51 4.41 -8.20
CA ARG A 86 21.54 4.59 -9.27
C ARG A 86 20.91 5.96 -9.14
N LEU A 87 20.60 6.58 -10.28
CA LEU A 87 19.98 7.89 -10.34
C LEU A 87 18.55 7.76 -10.87
N MET A 88 17.59 8.21 -10.08
CA MET A 88 16.22 8.44 -10.50
C MET A 88 16.13 9.75 -11.29
N VAL A 89 15.52 9.67 -12.47
CA VAL A 89 15.35 10.76 -13.45
C VAL A 89 13.86 10.85 -13.79
N PRO A 90 13.02 11.35 -12.87
CA PRO A 90 11.58 11.46 -13.09
C PRO A 90 11.24 12.39 -14.26
N GLU A 91 12.17 13.24 -14.70
CA GLU A 91 12.03 14.07 -15.91
C GLU A 91 11.86 13.26 -17.20
N LYS A 92 12.17 11.96 -17.21
CA LYS A 92 11.90 11.07 -18.35
C LYS A 92 10.41 10.69 -18.46
N ILE A 93 9.62 10.95 -17.42
CA ILE A 93 8.24 10.47 -17.31
C ILE A 93 7.28 11.54 -17.86
N ASP A 94 6.86 11.36 -19.12
CA ASP A 94 5.96 12.31 -19.81
C ASP A 94 4.46 11.96 -19.73
N ARG A 95 4.11 10.87 -19.05
CA ARG A 95 2.72 10.41 -18.78
C ARG A 95 2.62 9.83 -17.37
N PRO A 96 1.43 9.76 -16.75
CA PRO A 96 1.30 9.28 -15.38
C PRO A 96 1.90 7.89 -15.16
N PHE A 97 2.64 7.73 -14.07
CA PHE A 97 3.58 6.62 -13.88
C PHE A 97 2.94 5.22 -13.93
N VAL A 98 1.81 5.03 -13.26
CA VAL A 98 1.11 3.72 -13.17
C VAL A 98 0.10 3.49 -14.29
N THR A 99 -0.07 4.46 -15.21
CA THR A 99 -1.04 4.34 -16.31
C THR A 99 -0.38 3.75 -17.55
N ASP A 100 -1.07 2.78 -18.18
CA ASP A 100 -0.72 2.13 -19.46
C ASP A 100 0.46 1.12 -19.42
N GLU A 101 0.15 -0.13 -19.03
CA GLU A 101 1.06 -1.30 -19.04
C GLU A 101 1.57 -1.70 -20.45
N ARG A 102 1.00 -1.12 -21.52
CA ARG A 102 1.22 -1.53 -22.91
C ARG A 102 2.14 -0.60 -23.69
N ASP A 103 2.69 0.44 -23.07
CA ASP A 103 3.64 1.36 -23.72
C ASP A 103 5.12 0.98 -23.53
N SER A 104 5.97 1.56 -24.38
CA SER A 104 7.44 1.51 -24.48
C SER A 104 8.27 1.79 -23.20
N ARG A 105 7.67 1.89 -22.01
CA ARG A 105 8.34 2.29 -20.74
C ARG A 105 8.38 1.20 -19.67
N ARG A 106 8.13 -0.04 -20.07
CA ARG A 106 8.29 -1.22 -19.22
C ARG A 106 9.68 -1.26 -18.58
N GLY A 107 9.74 -1.73 -17.34
CA GLY A 107 10.99 -1.81 -16.62
C GLY A 107 11.33 -0.55 -15.84
N SER A 108 12.62 -0.33 -15.64
CA SER A 108 13.16 0.71 -14.77
C SER A 108 13.45 2.02 -15.51
N PHE A 109 12.54 2.45 -16.40
CA PHE A 109 12.74 3.61 -17.30
C PHE A 109 13.04 4.93 -16.57
N ILE A 110 12.54 5.07 -15.33
CA ILE A 110 12.84 6.20 -14.45
C ILE A 110 14.34 6.33 -14.14
N LEU A 111 15.13 5.26 -14.22
CA LEU A 111 16.56 5.33 -13.94
C LEU A 111 17.34 5.97 -15.09
N SER A 112 18.48 6.60 -14.77
CA SER A 112 19.41 7.13 -15.78
C SER A 112 19.86 6.04 -16.77
N MET A 113 20.09 4.82 -16.27
CA MET A 113 20.40 3.60 -17.04
C MET A 113 19.31 2.55 -16.78
N PRO A 114 18.25 2.52 -17.60
CA PRO A 114 17.13 1.61 -17.41
C PRO A 114 17.51 0.18 -17.81
N ASN A 115 16.91 -0.80 -17.12
CA ASN A 115 17.04 -2.24 -17.39
C ASN A 115 18.49 -2.69 -17.56
N ALA A 116 19.38 -2.16 -16.71
CA ALA A 116 20.82 -2.36 -16.83
C ALA A 116 21.49 -2.47 -15.45
N THR A 117 22.64 -3.13 -15.44
CA THR A 117 23.54 -3.04 -14.28
C THR A 117 24.12 -1.64 -14.17
N ALA A 118 24.44 -1.19 -12.95
CA ALA A 118 25.08 0.11 -12.79
C ALA A 118 26.47 0.14 -13.45
N SER A 119 26.84 1.27 -14.02
CA SER A 119 28.15 1.46 -14.63
C SER A 119 29.26 1.43 -13.57
N THR A 120 30.49 1.14 -13.99
CA THR A 120 31.66 1.17 -13.08
C THR A 120 31.87 2.54 -12.45
N ALA A 121 31.54 3.63 -13.15
CA ALA A 121 31.65 5.00 -12.62
C ALA A 121 30.61 5.31 -11.53
N ALA A 122 29.57 4.50 -11.42
CA ALA A 122 28.51 4.60 -10.41
C ALA A 122 28.64 3.49 -9.35
N GLY A 123 29.86 3.00 -9.10
CA GLY A 123 30.10 1.86 -8.21
C GLY A 123 31.31 2.03 -7.30
N LEU A 124 31.25 1.43 -6.12
CA LEU A 124 32.38 1.31 -5.18
C LEU A 124 32.68 -0.16 -4.87
N ILE A 125 33.95 -0.50 -4.69
CA ILE A 125 34.44 -1.85 -4.40
C ILE A 125 34.26 -2.16 -2.89
N PRO A 126 33.40 -3.14 -2.52
CA PRO A 126 33.02 -3.39 -1.13
C PRO A 126 33.95 -4.33 -0.36
N SER A 127 34.98 -4.90 -1.01
CA SER A 127 35.88 -5.88 -0.40
C SER A 127 37.15 -6.14 -1.20
N GLY A 128 38.10 -6.81 -0.54
CA GLY A 128 39.36 -7.25 -1.13
C GLY A 128 40.47 -6.20 -1.01
N PRO A 129 41.62 -6.39 -1.70
CA PRO A 129 42.79 -5.53 -1.52
C PRO A 129 42.61 -4.06 -1.92
N ARG A 130 41.50 -3.73 -2.59
CA ARG A 130 41.12 -2.37 -3.01
C ARG A 130 39.72 -2.00 -2.48
N GLN A 131 39.40 -2.45 -1.28
CA GLN A 131 38.15 -2.09 -0.62
C GLN A 131 38.07 -0.58 -0.42
N GLU A 132 37.01 0.04 -0.93
CA GLU A 132 36.80 1.49 -0.87
C GLU A 132 35.80 1.88 0.23
N VAL A 133 34.89 0.97 0.60
CA VAL A 133 33.88 1.18 1.64
C VAL A 133 34.05 0.20 2.80
N GLY A 134 33.78 0.64 4.03
CA GLY A 134 33.85 -0.21 5.22
C GLY A 134 32.89 -1.41 5.18
N GLY A 135 33.17 -2.42 6.00
CA GLY A 135 32.34 -3.63 6.12
C GLY A 135 32.81 -4.83 5.30
N ASN A 136 32.02 -5.91 5.27
CA ASN A 136 32.35 -7.14 4.54
C ASN A 136 31.32 -7.44 3.43
N ASN A 137 31.59 -8.41 2.55
CA ASN A 137 30.67 -8.77 1.44
C ASN A 137 29.32 -9.35 1.85
N PHE A 138 29.20 -9.80 3.10
CA PHE A 138 27.98 -10.44 3.57
C PHE A 138 27.00 -9.43 4.16
N SER A 139 27.48 -8.28 4.62
CA SER A 139 26.64 -7.22 5.16
C SER A 139 25.99 -6.41 4.06
N HIS A 140 24.71 -6.10 4.28
CA HIS A 140 23.98 -5.20 3.39
C HIS A 140 24.45 -3.76 3.58
N ALA A 141 24.14 -2.92 2.60
CA ALA A 141 24.40 -1.49 2.61
C ALA A 141 23.12 -0.70 2.91
N GLY A 142 23.30 0.41 3.61
CA GLY A 142 22.30 1.45 3.79
C GLY A 142 22.87 2.81 3.37
N LEU A 143 21.99 3.73 3.05
CA LEU A 143 22.33 5.09 2.64
C LEU A 143 21.78 6.07 3.67
N CYS A 144 22.64 6.89 4.24
CA CYS A 144 22.25 8.00 5.09
C CYS A 144 22.55 9.32 4.38
N ASP A 145 21.59 10.23 4.41
CA ASP A 145 21.72 11.57 3.85
C ASP A 145 21.57 12.60 4.97
N ALA A 146 22.67 13.29 5.29
CA ALA A 146 22.66 14.26 6.38
C ALA A 146 21.87 15.53 6.02
N SER A 147 21.51 15.76 4.75
CA SER A 147 20.76 16.97 4.37
C SER A 147 19.30 16.94 4.77
N GLY A 148 18.77 15.79 5.21
CA GLY A 148 17.43 15.71 5.77
C GLY A 148 17.31 16.29 7.19
N ASP A 149 18.43 16.45 7.92
CA ASP A 149 18.42 17.20 9.18
C ASP A 149 18.45 18.71 8.87
N PRO A 150 17.43 19.49 9.27
CA PRO A 150 17.39 20.94 9.01
C PRO A 150 18.53 21.71 9.70
N ASN A 151 19.24 21.10 10.66
CA ASN A 151 20.39 21.70 11.33
C ASN A 151 21.74 21.29 10.72
N SER A 152 21.71 20.45 9.68
CA SER A 152 22.92 19.99 9.01
C SER A 152 23.56 21.10 8.19
N GLY A 153 24.90 21.09 8.14
CA GLY A 153 25.66 21.92 7.20
C GLY A 153 25.76 21.30 5.79
N VAL A 154 25.22 20.09 5.59
CA VAL A 154 25.20 19.39 4.30
C VAL A 154 23.87 19.67 3.61
N THR A 155 23.94 20.05 2.33
CA THR A 155 22.76 20.20 1.47
C THR A 155 22.92 19.36 0.23
N ASN A 156 22.00 18.43 0.00
CA ASN A 156 22.02 17.58 -1.17
C ASN A 156 20.83 17.86 -2.09
N PRO A 157 21.06 17.97 -3.42
CA PRO A 157 22.38 18.17 -4.02
C PRO A 157 22.94 19.58 -3.75
N ARG A 158 24.27 19.71 -3.72
CA ARG A 158 24.95 21.01 -3.87
C ARG A 158 25.53 21.15 -5.27
N ALA A 159 25.55 22.37 -5.80
CA ALA A 159 26.23 22.64 -7.07
C ALA A 159 27.75 22.42 -6.93
N CYS A 160 28.36 21.75 -7.90
CA CYS A 160 29.81 21.53 -7.98
C CYS A 160 30.31 21.77 -9.42
N GLY A 161 30.47 23.04 -9.77
CA GLY A 161 30.68 23.45 -11.16
C GLY A 161 29.36 23.43 -11.92
N ALA A 162 29.32 22.77 -13.08
CA ALA A 162 28.10 22.60 -13.90
C ALA A 162 27.24 21.40 -13.48
N ASP A 163 27.70 20.64 -12.50
CA ASP A 163 27.09 19.39 -12.04
C ASP A 163 26.47 19.56 -10.65
N ASP A 164 25.65 18.60 -10.24
CA ASP A 164 25.21 18.43 -8.85
C ASP A 164 26.09 17.37 -8.16
N CYS A 165 26.45 17.62 -6.90
CA CYS A 165 27.16 16.69 -6.04
C CYS A 165 26.32 16.36 -4.82
N TYR A 166 26.32 15.08 -4.44
CA TYR A 166 25.67 14.56 -3.24
C TYR A 166 26.73 14.08 -2.26
N ASP A 167 26.72 14.59 -1.04
CA ASP A 167 27.59 14.13 0.05
C ASP A 167 26.77 13.23 0.98
N LEU A 168 26.99 11.92 0.86
CA LEU A 168 26.19 10.87 1.49
C LEU A 168 27.06 10.00 2.40
N VAL A 169 26.44 9.14 3.22
CA VAL A 169 27.15 8.14 4.02
C VAL A 169 26.61 6.76 3.71
N VAL A 170 27.48 5.85 3.26
CA VAL A 170 27.15 4.43 3.11
C VAL A 170 27.41 3.70 4.42
N VAL A 171 26.37 3.10 4.99
CA VAL A 171 26.41 2.37 6.26
C VAL A 171 26.46 0.87 5.99
N ARG A 172 27.46 0.18 6.56
CA ARG A 172 27.68 -1.27 6.42
C ARG A 172 28.23 -1.84 7.72
N ALA A 173 28.40 -3.16 7.79
CA ALA A 173 29.07 -3.78 8.93
C ALA A 173 30.18 -4.74 8.53
N GLU A 174 31.17 -4.88 9.41
CA GLU A 174 32.23 -5.90 9.35
C GLU A 174 32.02 -6.92 10.46
N ARG A 175 32.34 -8.18 10.21
CA ARG A 175 32.25 -9.23 11.22
C ARG A 175 33.48 -9.13 12.11
N SER A 176 33.28 -8.78 13.37
CA SER A 176 34.34 -8.64 14.38
C SER A 176 34.50 -9.88 15.27
N GLY A 177 33.59 -10.86 15.16
CA GLY A 177 33.62 -12.12 15.92
C GLY A 177 32.53 -13.12 15.53
N ASN A 178 32.23 -14.09 16.40
CA ASN A 178 31.07 -14.97 16.23
C ASN A 178 29.81 -14.20 16.61
N ASN A 179 28.86 -14.08 15.67
CA ASN A 179 27.63 -13.29 15.84
C ASN A 179 27.92 -11.88 16.38
N SER A 180 28.97 -11.25 15.87
CA SER A 180 29.35 -9.89 16.25
C SER A 180 29.72 -9.08 15.03
N HIS A 181 29.13 -7.88 14.95
CA HIS A 181 29.21 -6.98 13.80
C HIS A 181 29.56 -5.57 14.26
N GLN A 182 30.66 -5.02 13.75
CA GLN A 182 31.03 -3.61 13.92
C GLN A 182 30.47 -2.80 12.76
N ILE A 183 29.74 -1.73 13.06
CA ILE A 183 29.15 -0.85 12.04
C ILE A 183 30.22 0.12 11.52
N PHE A 184 30.17 0.44 10.23
CA PHE A 184 31.00 1.42 9.56
C PHE A 184 30.12 2.39 8.76
N GLY A 185 30.53 3.66 8.77
CA GLY A 185 30.02 4.69 7.86
C GLY A 185 31.13 5.13 6.94
N THR A 186 30.92 5.07 5.64
CA THR A 186 31.85 5.61 4.66
C THR A 186 31.22 6.84 4.02
N PRO A 187 31.77 8.05 4.23
CA PRO A 187 31.39 9.22 3.46
C PRO A 187 31.60 8.96 1.97
N VAL A 188 30.68 9.38 1.12
CA VAL A 188 30.74 9.20 -0.33
C VAL A 188 30.26 10.47 -1.00
N THR A 189 30.98 10.93 -2.02
CA THR A 189 30.52 11.99 -2.91
C THR A 189 30.10 11.39 -4.25
N VAL A 190 28.86 11.65 -4.67
CA VAL A 190 28.31 11.23 -5.97
C VAL A 190 28.15 12.46 -6.87
N ARG A 191 28.75 12.45 -8.06
CA ARG A 191 28.64 13.56 -9.03
C ARG A 191 27.67 13.22 -10.16
N VAL A 192 26.67 14.09 -10.35
CA VAL A 192 25.62 13.98 -11.36
C VAL A 192 25.75 15.09 -12.39
N GLU A 193 26.04 14.73 -13.64
CA GLU A 193 26.03 15.71 -14.75
C GLU A 193 24.61 15.97 -15.25
N ARG A 194 24.39 17.16 -15.81
CA ARG A 194 23.10 17.60 -16.37
C ARG A 194 21.91 17.33 -15.42
N PRO A 195 22.01 17.72 -14.14
CA PRO A 195 21.01 17.38 -13.14
C PRO A 195 19.62 17.92 -13.50
N LYS A 196 18.58 17.20 -13.06
CA LYS A 196 17.18 17.57 -13.28
C LYS A 196 16.80 17.75 -14.76
N THR A 197 17.44 16.95 -15.62
CA THR A 197 17.10 16.82 -17.05
C THR A 197 16.91 15.35 -17.41
N PRO A 198 16.20 15.01 -18.51
CA PRO A 198 16.05 13.63 -18.96
C PRO A 198 17.39 12.90 -19.24
N ASN A 199 18.49 13.64 -19.42
CA ASN A 199 19.82 13.12 -19.72
C ASN A 199 20.76 13.09 -18.50
N ALA A 200 20.23 13.32 -17.29
CA ALA A 200 21.01 13.28 -16.06
C ALA A 200 21.65 11.90 -15.85
N ARG A 201 22.90 11.87 -15.40
CA ARG A 201 23.61 10.61 -15.10
C ARG A 201 24.71 10.79 -14.05
N ILE A 202 24.96 9.73 -13.30
CA ILE A 202 26.12 9.64 -12.42
C ILE A 202 27.38 9.49 -13.28
N THR A 203 28.39 10.30 -12.99
CA THR A 203 29.66 10.31 -13.72
C THR A 203 30.85 9.90 -12.88
N ASP A 204 30.73 10.04 -11.56
CA ASP A 204 31.77 9.69 -10.62
C ASP A 204 31.17 9.41 -9.23
N VAL A 205 31.78 8.46 -8.52
CA VAL A 205 31.50 8.17 -7.11
C VAL A 205 32.84 8.00 -6.40
N THR A 206 33.10 8.84 -5.41
CA THR A 206 34.35 8.83 -4.65
C THR A 206 34.07 8.54 -3.18
N ALA A 207 34.78 7.56 -2.61
CA ALA A 207 34.70 7.23 -1.19
C ALA A 207 35.71 8.05 -0.36
N GLY A 208 35.26 8.50 0.81
CA GLY A 208 36.09 9.07 1.87
C GLY A 208 36.63 7.99 2.81
N THR A 209 37.17 8.43 3.96
CA THR A 209 37.70 7.50 4.97
C THR A 209 36.56 6.85 5.77
N PRO A 210 36.49 5.51 5.85
CA PRO A 210 35.51 4.84 6.70
C PRO A 210 35.67 5.19 8.19
N VAL A 211 34.56 5.44 8.87
CA VAL A 211 34.46 5.68 10.31
C VAL A 211 33.85 4.45 10.96
N ALA A 212 34.54 3.91 11.97
CA ALA A 212 34.03 2.78 12.75
C ALA A 212 33.07 3.27 13.85
N GLY A 213 31.93 2.60 13.98
CA GLY A 213 30.95 2.78 15.04
C GLY A 213 30.97 1.63 16.05
N SER A 214 29.83 1.45 16.71
CA SER A 214 29.63 0.44 17.75
C SER A 214 29.66 -0.98 17.20
N THR A 215 29.93 -1.93 18.10
CA THR A 215 29.87 -3.37 17.82
C THR A 215 28.67 -3.99 18.51
N PHE A 216 27.88 -4.74 17.77
CA PHE A 216 26.67 -5.40 18.27
C PHE A 216 26.78 -6.92 18.15
N SER A 217 26.14 -7.63 19.08
CA SER A 217 26.09 -9.10 19.08
C SER A 217 24.93 -9.60 18.21
N PHE A 218 25.02 -9.38 16.90
CA PHE A 218 24.02 -9.78 15.91
C PHE A 218 24.49 -10.97 15.07
N ALA A 219 23.56 -11.85 14.69
CA ALA A 219 23.86 -12.92 13.75
C ALA A 219 24.09 -12.38 12.33
N GLN A 220 23.38 -11.32 11.95
CA GLN A 220 23.42 -10.69 10.63
C GLN A 220 23.32 -9.16 10.75
N PHE A 221 23.68 -8.45 9.69
CA PHE A 221 23.45 -7.01 9.53
C PHE A 221 22.85 -6.79 8.14
N PHE A 222 21.53 -6.98 8.03
CA PHE A 222 20.83 -6.92 6.76
C PHE A 222 19.83 -5.78 6.71
N GLU A 223 19.73 -5.17 5.53
CA GLU A 223 18.68 -4.19 5.18
C GLU A 223 18.63 -3.00 6.15
N PRO A 224 19.77 -2.32 6.42
CA PRO A 224 19.73 -1.08 7.18
C PRO A 224 18.97 -0.01 6.40
N VAL A 225 17.93 0.55 7.01
CA VAL A 225 17.15 1.69 6.50
C VAL A 225 17.23 2.80 7.55
N ILE A 226 17.57 4.00 7.12
CA ILE A 226 17.86 5.15 7.98
C ILE A 226 16.89 6.29 7.65
N THR A 227 16.33 6.91 8.69
CA THR A 227 15.43 8.07 8.57
C THR A 227 16.16 9.29 8.00
N ASN A 228 15.42 10.24 7.48
CA ASN A 228 15.91 11.45 6.82
C ASN A 228 16.76 12.32 7.76
N ASP A 229 16.43 12.35 9.05
CA ASP A 229 17.21 13.04 10.07
C ASP A 229 18.54 12.35 10.42
N GLY A 230 18.80 11.17 9.86
CA GLY A 230 20.03 10.41 9.98
C GLY A 230 20.32 9.87 11.38
N ARG A 231 19.31 9.75 12.25
CA ARG A 231 19.47 9.40 13.68
C ARG A 231 18.86 8.07 14.08
N LEU A 232 17.83 7.60 13.38
CA LEU A 232 17.22 6.29 13.60
C LEU A 232 17.58 5.34 12.46
N MET A 233 17.99 4.12 12.80
CA MET A 233 18.22 3.06 11.82
C MET A 233 17.42 1.82 12.17
N SER A 234 16.63 1.30 11.23
CA SER A 234 15.97 0.00 11.31
C SER A 234 16.75 -1.03 10.51
N LEU A 235 16.88 -2.25 11.03
CA LEU A 235 17.56 -3.34 10.30
C LEU A 235 17.15 -4.73 10.80
N ARG A 236 17.68 -5.75 10.11
CA ARG A 236 17.55 -7.15 10.49
C ARG A 236 18.82 -7.71 11.08
N VAL A 237 18.67 -8.44 12.18
CA VAL A 237 19.77 -9.03 12.95
C VAL A 237 19.87 -10.55 12.86
N GLY A 238 18.90 -11.19 12.18
CA GLY A 238 18.86 -12.62 11.94
C GLY A 238 18.20 -13.41 13.08
N GLN A 239 17.30 -14.32 12.73
CA GLN A 239 16.46 -15.10 13.68
C GLN A 239 17.22 -16.14 14.54
N GLN A 240 18.52 -16.37 14.29
CA GLN A 240 19.28 -17.45 14.92
C GLN A 240 20.08 -17.02 16.17
N GLY A 241 19.87 -15.80 16.66
CA GLY A 241 20.58 -15.27 17.84
C GLY A 241 19.68 -14.50 18.79
N SER A 242 20.02 -14.52 20.08
CA SER A 242 19.50 -13.59 21.08
C SER A 242 20.47 -12.43 21.23
N PHE A 243 19.97 -11.19 21.28
CA PHE A 243 20.77 -10.02 21.64
C PHE A 243 20.30 -9.45 22.98
N SER A 244 21.21 -8.75 23.66
CA SER A 244 20.88 -7.99 24.88
C SER A 244 20.51 -6.57 24.50
N TRP A 245 19.53 -6.01 25.20
CA TRP A 245 19.10 -4.62 25.07
C TRP A 245 18.75 -4.05 26.45
N ARG A 246 18.51 -2.74 26.54
CA ARG A 246 18.09 -2.07 27.79
C ARG A 246 16.71 -1.46 27.62
N ASP A 247 15.82 -1.68 28.58
CA ASP A 247 14.55 -0.98 28.65
C ASP A 247 14.70 0.45 29.20
N ASN A 248 13.61 1.22 29.22
CA ASN A 248 13.61 2.59 29.76
C ASN A 248 14.04 2.70 31.23
N SER A 249 13.96 1.61 32.00
CA SER A 249 14.42 1.57 33.39
C SER A 249 15.93 1.26 33.50
N GLY A 250 16.60 1.07 32.37
CA GLY A 250 18.00 0.69 32.27
C GLY A 250 18.25 -0.81 32.53
N ASN A 251 17.20 -1.61 32.72
CA ASN A 251 17.32 -3.05 32.99
C ASN A 251 17.77 -3.76 31.71
N SER A 252 18.72 -4.68 31.86
CA SER A 252 19.14 -5.55 30.76
C SER A 252 18.06 -6.60 30.48
N ARG A 253 17.65 -6.68 29.22
CA ARG A 253 16.70 -7.67 28.69
C ARG A 253 17.33 -8.39 27.51
N SER A 254 16.71 -9.49 27.11
CA SER A 254 17.10 -10.21 25.90
C SER A 254 15.93 -10.30 24.92
N SER A 255 16.22 -10.31 23.62
CA SER A 255 15.25 -10.54 22.57
C SER A 255 15.87 -11.38 21.46
N SER A 256 15.01 -12.07 20.71
CA SER A 256 15.35 -12.79 19.48
C SER A 256 14.56 -12.25 18.28
N SER A 257 14.10 -10.99 18.35
CA SER A 257 13.39 -10.34 17.24
C SER A 257 14.33 -10.19 16.05
N ASP A 258 13.85 -10.49 14.84
CA ASP A 258 14.65 -10.29 13.61
C ASP A 258 14.78 -8.80 13.30
N ASN A 259 13.69 -8.04 13.45
CA ASN A 259 13.68 -6.60 13.27
C ASN A 259 14.03 -5.86 14.57
N VAL A 260 14.98 -4.94 14.47
CA VAL A 260 15.42 -4.04 15.53
C VAL A 260 15.54 -2.62 15.01
N TYR A 261 15.56 -1.65 15.92
CA TYR A 261 16.01 -0.29 15.63
C TYR A 261 17.20 0.10 16.50
N LEU A 262 18.04 0.98 15.96
CA LEU A 262 19.21 1.55 16.61
C LEU A 262 19.03 3.06 16.70
N VAL A 263 19.20 3.59 17.91
CA VAL A 263 19.04 5.02 18.23
C VAL A 263 19.87 5.34 19.47
N ASN A 264 20.41 6.54 19.55
CA ASN A 264 21.05 7.06 20.77
C ASN A 264 19.99 7.52 21.77
N ASP A 265 20.25 7.48 23.08
CA ASP A 265 19.31 8.00 24.10
C ASP A 265 19.03 9.51 23.97
N ASN A 266 19.93 10.27 23.35
CA ASN A 266 19.77 11.70 23.11
C ASN A 266 20.02 12.04 21.62
N PRO A 267 19.14 11.58 20.71
CA PRO A 267 19.39 11.62 19.27
C PRO A 267 19.54 13.06 18.76
N ALA A 268 18.79 14.03 19.32
CA ALA A 268 18.86 15.44 18.95
C ALA A 268 20.25 16.09 19.18
N SER A 269 21.07 15.53 20.08
CA SER A 269 22.44 16.00 20.31
C SER A 269 23.48 15.38 19.37
N GLN A 270 23.06 14.43 18.55
CA GLN A 270 23.95 13.67 17.66
C GLN A 270 23.96 14.30 16.26
N GLN A 271 25.12 14.22 15.62
CA GLN A 271 25.27 14.62 14.23
C GLN A 271 24.57 13.61 13.32
N ALA A 272 23.71 14.08 12.42
CA ALA A 272 23.07 13.25 11.41
C ALA A 272 24.09 12.39 10.64
N CYS A 273 23.78 11.11 10.45
CA CYS A 273 24.62 10.14 9.74
C CYS A 273 25.99 9.82 10.36
N ASP A 274 26.31 10.28 11.57
CA ASP A 274 27.48 9.79 12.30
C ASP A 274 27.17 8.40 12.88
N VAL A 275 27.80 7.37 12.32
CA VAL A 275 27.55 5.98 12.71
C VAL A 275 27.93 5.64 14.15
N ARG A 276 28.72 6.49 14.82
CA ARG A 276 29.11 6.31 16.22
C ARG A 276 27.95 6.57 17.19
N GLN A 277 26.92 7.28 16.74
CA GLN A 277 25.73 7.58 17.56
C GLN A 277 24.90 6.33 17.84
N TRP A 278 24.93 5.34 16.95
CA TRP A 278 24.16 4.11 17.11
C TRP A 278 24.91 3.18 18.06
N ASP A 279 24.62 3.33 19.34
CA ASP A 279 25.23 2.59 20.44
C ASP A 279 24.26 1.67 21.18
N GLN A 280 22.96 1.79 20.89
CA GLN A 280 21.91 0.94 21.44
C GLN A 280 21.07 0.29 20.35
N ALA A 281 20.67 -0.95 20.59
CA ALA A 281 19.75 -1.70 19.74
C ALA A 281 18.59 -2.21 20.57
N ARG A 282 17.37 -2.00 20.08
CA ARG A 282 16.12 -2.35 20.78
C ARG A 282 15.21 -3.14 19.81
N PRO A 283 14.46 -4.14 20.30
CA PRO A 283 13.53 -4.88 19.46
C PRO A 283 12.41 -3.96 18.98
N LEU A 284 11.93 -4.16 17.75
CA LEU A 284 10.91 -3.28 17.16
C LEU A 284 9.65 -3.13 18.04
N ALA A 285 9.18 -4.20 18.69
CA ALA A 285 7.99 -4.16 19.57
C ALA A 285 8.14 -3.22 20.78
N HIS A 286 9.36 -2.86 21.17
CA HIS A 286 9.59 -1.90 22.23
C HIS A 286 9.35 -0.44 21.80
N ALA A 287 9.28 -0.15 20.49
CA ALA A 287 9.25 1.24 19.99
C ALA A 287 8.15 2.12 20.62
N PRO A 288 6.88 1.67 20.78
CA PRO A 288 5.85 2.50 21.43
C PRO A 288 6.09 2.78 22.90
N PHE A 289 6.87 1.91 23.56
CA PHE A 289 7.22 2.06 24.96
C PHE A 289 8.45 2.94 25.14
N ASP A 290 9.32 3.05 24.13
CA ASP A 290 10.60 3.75 24.19
C ASP A 290 10.43 5.28 24.24
N ASN A 291 10.76 5.88 25.38
CA ASN A 291 10.65 7.33 25.61
C ASN A 291 11.56 8.18 24.70
N THR A 292 12.58 7.58 24.09
CA THR A 292 13.50 8.24 23.16
C THR A 292 12.85 8.47 21.80
N ILE A 293 11.95 7.59 21.36
CA ILE A 293 11.40 7.60 19.99
C ILE A 293 9.89 7.74 19.91
N ASN A 294 9.13 7.35 20.93
CA ASN A 294 7.66 7.35 20.90
C ASN A 294 7.00 8.74 20.90
N ASN A 295 7.78 9.81 21.09
CA ASN A 295 7.34 11.20 20.91
C ASN A 295 8.07 11.90 19.76
N ARG A 296 8.92 11.17 19.00
CA ARG A 296 9.78 11.73 17.95
C ARG A 296 9.44 11.20 16.56
N TYR A 297 9.10 9.91 16.44
CA TYR A 297 8.86 9.27 15.15
C TYR A 297 7.45 8.69 15.13
N GLY A 298 6.64 9.08 14.14
CA GLY A 298 5.22 8.75 14.05
C GLY A 298 4.92 7.26 14.19
N PHE A 299 5.80 6.38 13.70
CA PHE A 299 5.57 4.94 13.76
C PHE A 299 5.45 4.43 15.20
N ALA A 300 6.09 5.08 16.16
CA ALA A 300 6.11 4.68 17.56
C ALA A 300 5.13 5.47 18.44
N MET A 301 4.38 6.44 17.90
CA MET A 301 3.54 7.34 18.70
C MET A 301 2.22 6.70 19.20
N GLN A 302 1.90 5.50 18.73
CA GLN A 302 0.70 4.75 19.13
C GLN A 302 1.10 3.34 19.58
N PRO A 303 0.38 2.74 20.54
CA PRO A 303 0.55 1.34 20.87
C PRO A 303 0.40 0.47 19.61
N PHE A 304 1.35 -0.43 19.41
CA PHE A 304 1.25 -1.39 18.32
C PHE A 304 0.09 -2.35 18.54
N ARG A 305 -0.66 -2.64 17.48
CA ARG A 305 -1.77 -3.59 17.48
C ARG A 305 -1.59 -4.62 16.37
N ASP A 306 -1.92 -5.87 16.66
CA ASP A 306 -1.94 -6.93 15.66
C ASP A 306 -3.11 -6.73 14.66
N PRO A 307 -3.16 -7.52 13.57
CA PRO A 307 -4.24 -7.41 12.58
C PRO A 307 -5.64 -7.66 13.13
N GLN A 308 -5.75 -8.30 14.30
CA GLN A 308 -7.01 -8.57 15.01
C GLN A 308 -7.35 -7.48 16.04
N ASN A 309 -6.60 -6.37 16.03
CA ASN A 309 -6.74 -5.22 16.91
C ASN A 309 -6.30 -5.45 18.37
N ASN A 310 -5.54 -6.51 18.66
CA ASN A 310 -4.98 -6.75 19.99
C ASN A 310 -3.67 -5.97 20.16
N GLU A 311 -3.48 -5.32 21.30
CA GLU A 311 -2.21 -4.65 21.61
C GLU A 311 -1.04 -5.64 21.64
N ILE A 312 0.06 -5.24 21.03
CA ILE A 312 1.31 -5.99 20.94
C ILE A 312 2.16 -5.67 22.16
N SER A 313 2.58 -6.70 22.90
CA SER A 313 3.46 -6.53 24.05
C SER A 313 4.89 -6.18 23.64
N GLU A 314 5.59 -5.48 24.53
CA GLU A 314 6.98 -5.00 24.37
C GLU A 314 7.99 -6.12 23.99
N ASP A 315 7.72 -7.36 24.38
CA ASP A 315 8.57 -8.54 24.14
C ASP A 315 8.20 -9.35 22.88
N GLN A 316 7.15 -8.93 22.15
CA GLN A 316 6.67 -9.64 20.97
C GLN A 316 7.71 -9.62 19.84
N LEU A 317 7.90 -10.77 19.20
CA LEU A 317 8.79 -10.86 18.04
C LEU A 317 8.05 -10.38 16.78
N ILE A 318 8.54 -9.33 16.13
CA ILE A 318 7.96 -8.75 14.91
C ILE A 318 8.67 -9.31 13.66
N GLY A 319 8.11 -9.05 12.47
CA GLY A 319 8.47 -9.59 11.15
C GLY A 319 9.93 -9.49 10.72
N SER A 320 10.13 -9.66 9.41
CA SER A 320 11.44 -9.59 8.74
C SER A 320 11.30 -8.66 7.54
N TYR A 321 12.41 -8.15 7.01
CA TYR A 321 12.44 -7.21 5.89
C TYR A 321 11.84 -5.84 6.21
N PRO A 322 12.39 -5.13 7.23
CA PRO A 322 11.89 -3.83 7.61
C PRO A 322 12.20 -2.80 6.53
N TRP A 323 11.25 -1.91 6.30
CA TRP A 323 11.49 -0.61 5.71
C TRP A 323 10.75 0.42 6.55
N ILE A 324 11.35 1.58 6.73
CA ILE A 324 10.75 2.71 7.43
C ILE A 324 10.75 3.88 6.45
N ASP A 325 9.66 4.65 6.40
CA ASP A 325 9.64 5.86 5.59
C ASP A 325 10.64 6.89 6.11
N LYS A 326 10.89 7.91 5.30
CA LYS A 326 11.95 8.87 5.57
C LYS A 326 11.72 9.69 6.82
N ASP A 327 10.49 10.05 7.14
CA ASP A 327 10.20 10.84 8.34
C ASP A 327 10.04 9.95 9.59
N GLY A 328 9.91 8.63 9.38
CA GLY A 328 9.75 7.66 10.44
C GLY A 328 8.30 7.54 10.91
N ASP A 329 7.34 7.78 10.03
CA ASP A 329 5.92 7.76 10.39
C ASP A 329 5.32 6.36 10.34
N ASN A 330 5.84 5.50 9.46
CA ASN A 330 5.33 4.20 9.15
C ASN A 330 6.47 3.21 8.94
N ILE A 331 6.22 1.97 9.35
CA ILE A 331 7.12 0.85 9.13
C ILE A 331 6.39 -0.28 8.42
N THR A 332 7.08 -0.93 7.49
CA THR A 332 6.60 -2.11 6.77
C THR A 332 7.54 -3.29 6.96
N PHE A 333 6.99 -4.50 6.89
CA PHE A 333 7.76 -5.74 6.93
C PHE A 333 6.96 -6.89 6.32
N THR A 334 7.64 -8.00 6.06
CA THR A 334 6.99 -9.23 5.57
C THR A 334 6.49 -10.11 6.70
N THR A 335 5.32 -10.73 6.50
CA THR A 335 4.64 -11.52 7.54
C THR A 335 4.16 -12.90 7.09
N VAL A 336 3.54 -13.00 5.91
CA VAL A 336 2.79 -14.20 5.48
C VAL A 336 3.18 -14.64 4.07
N GLY A 337 2.95 -15.91 3.76
CA GLY A 337 2.99 -16.48 2.42
C GLY A 337 2.69 -17.97 2.49
N THR A 338 2.19 -18.55 1.39
CA THR A 338 1.63 -19.90 1.35
C THR A 338 2.36 -20.73 0.31
N SER A 339 2.79 -21.94 0.65
CA SER A 339 3.41 -22.84 -0.33
C SER A 339 2.35 -23.49 -1.21
N LEU A 340 2.46 -23.25 -2.52
CA LEU A 340 1.68 -23.87 -3.58
C LEU A 340 1.89 -25.39 -3.65
N PHE A 341 3.10 -25.86 -3.30
CA PHE A 341 3.46 -27.29 -3.39
C PHE A 341 3.30 -28.05 -2.07
N SER A 342 2.81 -27.40 -1.01
CA SER A 342 2.52 -28.09 0.23
C SER A 342 1.39 -29.11 0.04
N ARG A 343 1.41 -30.23 0.78
CA ARG A 343 0.33 -31.23 0.75
C ARG A 343 -1.04 -30.68 1.18
N ARG A 344 -1.08 -29.46 1.73
CA ARG A 344 -2.28 -28.75 2.18
C ARG A 344 -2.75 -27.69 1.18
N SER A 345 -1.98 -27.44 0.12
CA SER A 345 -2.39 -26.54 -0.95
C SER A 345 -3.60 -27.15 -1.66
N PRO A 346 -4.73 -26.43 -1.75
CA PRO A 346 -5.90 -26.92 -2.47
C PRO A 346 -5.78 -26.71 -3.99
N PHE A 347 -4.72 -26.04 -4.46
CA PHE A 347 -4.60 -25.60 -5.85
C PHE A 347 -3.87 -26.60 -6.73
N GLU A 348 -4.51 -26.98 -7.83
CA GLU A 348 -3.87 -27.74 -8.90
C GLU A 348 -2.89 -26.83 -9.66
N SER A 349 -1.72 -27.34 -10.02
CA SER A 349 -0.73 -26.59 -10.81
C SER A 349 -0.07 -27.46 -11.88
N ARG A 350 0.27 -26.82 -13.01
CA ARG A 350 1.00 -27.43 -14.13
C ARG A 350 2.08 -26.48 -14.65
N CYS A 351 2.97 -27.03 -15.50
CA CYS A 351 4.02 -26.24 -16.14
C CYS A 351 3.45 -25.23 -17.12
N VAL A 352 4.16 -24.11 -17.26
CA VAL A 352 3.90 -23.14 -18.33
C VAL A 352 4.38 -23.77 -19.65
N PRO A 353 3.52 -23.91 -20.68
CA PRO A 353 3.93 -24.41 -21.99
C PRO A 353 5.05 -23.54 -22.58
N GLY A 354 6.05 -24.17 -23.20
CA GLY A 354 7.23 -23.47 -23.74
C GLY A 354 8.37 -23.28 -22.74
N GLU A 355 8.06 -22.93 -21.48
CA GLU A 355 9.07 -22.69 -20.43
C GLU A 355 9.49 -23.96 -19.68
N GLY A 356 8.58 -24.94 -19.56
CA GLY A 356 8.79 -26.13 -18.73
C GLY A 356 8.63 -25.86 -17.23
N CYS A 357 9.24 -26.71 -16.39
CA CYS A 357 9.24 -26.53 -14.93
C CYS A 357 10.60 -26.88 -14.33
N ALA A 358 11.10 -26.00 -13.47
CA ALA A 358 12.06 -26.38 -12.44
C ALA A 358 11.39 -27.32 -11.40
N PRO A 359 12.16 -28.18 -10.71
CA PRO A 359 11.64 -28.97 -9.59
C PRO A 359 10.94 -28.09 -8.54
N ASN A 360 9.87 -28.58 -7.90
CA ASN A 360 9.09 -27.80 -6.92
C ASN A 360 9.96 -27.16 -5.81
N SER A 361 10.98 -27.86 -5.33
CA SER A 361 11.93 -27.36 -4.33
C SER A 361 12.84 -26.21 -4.80
N GLN A 362 12.87 -25.95 -6.11
CA GLN A 362 13.60 -24.85 -6.75
C GLN A 362 12.65 -23.78 -7.30
N SER A 363 11.35 -24.06 -7.38
CA SER A 363 10.35 -23.11 -7.85
C SER A 363 9.87 -22.18 -6.75
N GLU A 364 9.88 -22.61 -5.49
CA GLU A 364 9.63 -21.75 -4.32
C GLU A 364 10.91 -21.44 -3.55
N GLU A 365 11.02 -20.23 -3.03
CA GLU A 365 12.08 -19.88 -2.08
C GLU A 365 11.86 -20.58 -0.73
N VAL A 366 12.95 -20.96 -0.05
CA VAL A 366 12.92 -21.68 1.23
C VAL A 366 12.13 -20.94 2.31
N SER A 367 12.21 -19.61 2.30
CA SER A 367 11.47 -18.74 3.20
C SER A 367 10.18 -18.29 2.52
N LEU A 368 9.04 -18.66 3.09
CA LEU A 368 7.73 -18.39 2.47
C LEU A 368 7.18 -16.99 2.75
N ILE A 369 7.73 -16.25 3.71
CA ILE A 369 7.23 -14.90 4.06
C ILE A 369 7.41 -13.92 2.88
N ASN A 370 6.33 -13.29 2.42
CA ASN A 370 6.34 -12.39 1.25
C ASN A 370 5.36 -11.21 1.37
N GLY A 371 4.25 -11.37 2.09
CA GLY A 371 3.15 -10.40 2.19
C GLY A 371 3.52 -9.20 3.05
N ARG A 372 3.19 -8.00 2.57
CA ARG A 372 3.55 -6.70 3.14
C ARG A 372 2.50 -6.17 4.09
N VAL A 373 2.91 -5.93 5.33
CA VAL A 373 2.09 -5.19 6.28
C VAL A 373 2.65 -3.79 6.47
N MET A 374 1.78 -2.81 6.70
CA MET A 374 2.16 -1.49 7.20
C MET A 374 1.66 -1.31 8.64
N MET A 375 2.41 -0.55 9.44
CA MET A 375 2.08 -0.22 10.83
C MET A 375 2.74 1.12 11.20
N GLY A 376 2.05 2.00 11.93
CA GLY A 376 2.58 3.29 12.33
C GLY A 376 1.52 4.39 12.43
N LEU A 377 1.92 5.63 12.25
CA LEU A 377 1.08 6.82 12.38
C LEU A 377 -0.19 6.73 11.53
N TRP A 378 -0.06 6.34 10.26
CA TRP A 378 -1.17 6.31 9.29
C TRP A 378 -2.08 5.10 9.43
N THR A 379 -1.76 4.20 10.36
CA THR A 379 -2.60 3.04 10.70
C THR A 379 -3.01 3.04 12.17
N GLN A 380 -2.76 4.15 12.88
CA GLN A 380 -2.98 4.27 14.33
C GLN A 380 -2.29 3.11 15.11
N GLY A 381 -1.10 2.71 14.68
CA GLY A 381 -0.33 1.59 15.25
C GLY A 381 -0.84 0.19 14.92
N LYS A 382 -1.91 0.02 14.12
CA LYS A 382 -2.42 -1.29 13.74
C LYS A 382 -1.66 -1.89 12.55
N MET A 383 -1.28 -3.16 12.66
CA MET A 383 -0.70 -3.91 11.55
C MET A 383 -1.77 -4.24 10.50
N VAL A 384 -1.59 -3.70 9.29
CA VAL A 384 -2.50 -3.89 8.15
C VAL A 384 -1.78 -4.61 7.02
N LEU A 385 -2.24 -5.79 6.61
CA LEU A 385 -1.83 -6.41 5.36
C LEU A 385 -2.40 -5.59 4.19
N LEU A 386 -1.52 -5.05 3.35
CA LEU A 386 -1.92 -4.30 2.17
C LEU A 386 -2.53 -5.25 1.14
N ASP A 387 -3.57 -4.82 0.42
CA ASP A 387 -4.08 -5.54 -0.75
C ASP A 387 -3.55 -4.91 -2.06
N GLY A 388 -4.04 -5.35 -3.22
CA GLY A 388 -3.61 -4.84 -4.52
C GLY A 388 -2.30 -5.47 -5.02
N MET A 389 -1.73 -4.84 -6.05
CA MET A 389 -0.57 -5.38 -6.77
C MET A 389 0.72 -5.40 -5.94
N VAL A 390 0.80 -4.66 -4.82
CA VAL A 390 1.94 -4.74 -3.87
C VAL A 390 2.07 -6.14 -3.25
N ASN A 391 0.95 -6.86 -3.13
CA ASN A 391 0.85 -8.23 -2.63
C ASN A 391 0.16 -9.14 -3.65
N HIS A 392 0.65 -9.12 -4.90
CA HIS A 392 0.01 -9.75 -6.05
C HIS A 392 -0.22 -11.26 -5.96
N SER A 393 0.54 -11.97 -5.11
CA SER A 393 0.34 -13.40 -4.89
C SER A 393 0.88 -13.86 -3.53
N ASP A 394 0.17 -14.81 -2.92
CA ASP A 394 0.60 -15.49 -1.70
C ASP A 394 1.66 -16.58 -1.95
N PHE A 395 1.81 -17.07 -3.18
CA PHE A 395 2.72 -18.17 -3.52
C PHE A 395 4.14 -17.65 -3.75
N PRO A 396 5.16 -17.99 -2.95
CA PRO A 396 6.51 -17.42 -3.04
C PRO A 396 7.34 -18.03 -4.20
N LEU A 397 6.77 -18.06 -5.40
CA LEU A 397 7.41 -18.53 -6.63
C LEU A 397 8.57 -17.60 -7.02
N ALA A 398 9.67 -18.20 -7.48
CA ALA A 398 10.84 -17.49 -7.93
C ALA A 398 10.62 -16.77 -9.28
N HIS A 399 11.50 -15.81 -9.59
CA HIS A 399 11.41 -14.97 -10.79
C HIS A 399 11.86 -15.66 -12.10
N ASN A 400 12.56 -16.78 -12.03
CA ASN A 400 12.93 -17.48 -13.27
C ASN A 400 11.67 -18.11 -13.87
N GLU A 401 11.50 -18.05 -15.20
CA GLU A 401 10.25 -18.47 -15.84
C GLU A 401 9.93 -19.95 -15.58
N ALA A 402 10.95 -20.81 -15.49
CA ALA A 402 10.78 -22.22 -15.12
C ALA A 402 10.23 -22.44 -13.69
N ALA A 403 10.25 -21.45 -12.81
CA ALA A 403 9.63 -21.50 -11.49
C ALA A 403 8.13 -21.12 -11.54
N HIS A 404 7.69 -20.44 -12.60
CA HIS A 404 6.29 -20.06 -12.75
C HIS A 404 5.40 -21.30 -12.88
N ARG A 405 4.12 -21.15 -12.56
CA ARG A 405 3.12 -22.22 -12.68
C ARG A 405 1.85 -21.68 -13.31
N LEU A 406 1.22 -22.51 -14.12
CA LEU A 406 -0.21 -22.37 -14.37
C LEU A 406 -0.92 -22.98 -13.16
N VAL A 407 -1.69 -22.17 -12.44
CA VAL A 407 -2.46 -22.57 -11.26
C VAL A 407 -3.94 -22.56 -11.63
N ARG A 408 -4.64 -23.65 -11.37
CA ARG A 408 -6.08 -23.74 -11.63
C ARG A 408 -6.83 -23.00 -10.54
N LEU A 409 -7.31 -21.80 -10.86
CA LEU A 409 -7.99 -20.93 -9.90
C LEU A 409 -9.49 -20.84 -10.17
N TYR A 410 -9.92 -20.99 -11.43
CA TYR A 410 -11.29 -20.71 -11.86
C TYR A 410 -11.98 -21.93 -12.46
N GLU A 411 -13.29 -21.84 -12.65
CA GLU A 411 -14.07 -22.79 -13.43
C GLU A 411 -13.66 -22.75 -14.91
N ASP A 412 -13.89 -23.84 -15.62
CA ASP A 412 -13.63 -23.91 -17.06
C ASP A 412 -14.70 -23.11 -17.81
N GLY A 413 -14.35 -21.88 -18.20
CA GLY A 413 -15.16 -21.00 -19.05
C GLY A 413 -15.05 -21.31 -20.55
N GLY A 414 -14.27 -22.32 -20.94
CA GLY A 414 -13.68 -22.41 -22.28
C GLY A 414 -12.34 -21.65 -22.35
N SER A 415 -11.51 -21.97 -23.35
CA SER A 415 -10.23 -21.26 -23.63
C SER A 415 -9.17 -21.22 -22.51
N ASP A 416 -8.93 -22.32 -21.77
CA ASP A 416 -7.87 -22.40 -20.73
C ASP A 416 -8.00 -21.36 -19.60
N GLU A 417 -9.14 -20.66 -19.50
CA GLU A 417 -9.41 -19.57 -18.54
C GLU A 417 -9.41 -20.04 -17.07
N GLU A 418 -9.56 -21.35 -16.84
CA GLU A 418 -9.42 -21.96 -15.53
C GLU A 418 -7.99 -21.80 -14.96
N TRP A 419 -6.98 -21.61 -15.83
CA TRP A 419 -5.56 -21.54 -15.47
C TRP A 419 -5.01 -20.12 -15.45
N THR A 420 -4.36 -19.75 -14.36
CA THR A 420 -3.64 -18.47 -14.22
C THR A 420 -2.14 -18.72 -14.15
N ARG A 421 -1.34 -18.04 -14.97
CA ARG A 421 0.12 -18.05 -14.80
C ARG A 421 0.51 -17.17 -13.61
N VAL A 422 1.16 -17.77 -12.61
CA VAL A 422 1.61 -17.09 -11.40
C VAL A 422 3.13 -17.20 -11.27
N GLY A 423 3.80 -16.09 -10.91
CA GLY A 423 5.25 -15.99 -10.84
C GLY A 423 5.76 -14.71 -10.15
N ASP A 424 7.08 -14.53 -10.15
CA ASP A 424 7.76 -13.28 -9.74
C ASP A 424 7.48 -12.79 -8.31
N VAL A 425 7.24 -13.71 -7.38
CA VAL A 425 6.88 -13.33 -6.01
C VAL A 425 8.12 -13.17 -5.15
N ARG A 426 8.98 -14.19 -5.07
CA ARG A 426 10.13 -14.14 -4.16
C ARG A 426 11.39 -14.65 -4.82
N SER A 427 12.41 -13.82 -4.93
CA SER A 427 13.74 -14.25 -5.31
C SER A 427 14.83 -13.48 -4.59
N ARG A 428 15.93 -14.19 -4.30
CA ARG A 428 17.20 -13.63 -3.80
C ARG A 428 18.37 -13.88 -4.75
N SER A 429 18.11 -14.39 -5.96
CA SER A 429 19.13 -14.65 -6.97
C SER A 429 19.16 -13.52 -7.98
N PHE A 430 20.20 -12.67 -7.93
CA PHE A 430 20.36 -11.56 -8.88
C PHE A 430 20.31 -12.02 -10.35
N ALA A 431 20.80 -13.24 -10.63
CA ALA A 431 20.81 -13.81 -11.96
C ALA A 431 19.39 -14.09 -12.53
N ASN A 432 18.39 -14.24 -11.66
CA ASN A 432 17.02 -14.60 -12.06
C ASN A 432 16.08 -13.39 -12.03
N MET A 433 16.51 -12.26 -11.49
CA MET A 433 15.67 -11.06 -11.36
C MET A 433 15.93 -10.08 -12.51
N PRO A 434 15.00 -9.14 -12.72
CA PRO A 434 15.19 -8.07 -13.68
C PRO A 434 16.49 -7.30 -13.50
N LEU A 435 17.06 -6.86 -14.62
CA LEU A 435 18.15 -5.91 -14.59
C LEU A 435 17.68 -4.63 -13.89
N SER A 436 18.59 -3.99 -13.15
CA SER A 436 18.28 -2.89 -12.22
C SER A 436 17.55 -3.26 -10.93
N ASN A 437 17.26 -4.54 -10.68
CA ASN A 437 16.72 -4.98 -9.38
C ASN A 437 17.72 -4.72 -8.24
N SER A 438 17.18 -4.52 -7.04
CA SER A 438 17.91 -4.26 -5.80
C SER A 438 18.61 -5.49 -5.18
N GLY A 439 18.53 -6.64 -5.84
CA GLY A 439 19.13 -7.91 -5.42
C GLY A 439 18.23 -8.76 -4.52
N ASN A 440 16.99 -8.35 -4.27
CA ASN A 440 15.98 -9.13 -3.56
C ASN A 440 14.56 -8.59 -3.81
N SER A 441 13.64 -9.43 -4.27
CA SER A 441 12.25 -9.01 -4.51
C SER A 441 11.42 -8.83 -3.23
N SER A 442 12.02 -9.12 -2.07
CA SER A 442 11.45 -8.91 -0.74
C SER A 442 11.80 -7.55 -0.14
N PHE A 443 12.49 -6.68 -0.86
CA PHE A 443 12.63 -5.28 -0.43
C PHE A 443 11.36 -4.51 -0.75
N PHE A 444 11.15 -3.43 0.00
CA PHE A 444 10.03 -2.49 -0.12
C PHE A 444 10.64 -1.10 -0.16
N ASP A 445 10.04 -0.20 -0.92
CA ASP A 445 10.46 1.19 -0.95
C ASP A 445 9.33 2.11 -1.45
N SER A 446 9.50 3.42 -1.26
CA SER A 446 8.60 4.44 -1.80
C SER A 446 9.37 5.73 -2.05
N ASN A 447 9.02 6.45 -3.13
CA ASN A 447 9.45 7.83 -3.31
C ASN A 447 8.55 8.83 -2.55
N GLU A 448 7.53 8.34 -1.84
CA GLU A 448 6.53 9.12 -1.10
C GLU A 448 5.97 10.24 -2.01
N HIS A 449 6.01 11.49 -1.57
CA HIS A 449 5.54 12.65 -2.33
C HIS A 449 6.65 13.43 -3.05
N ARG A 450 7.92 12.97 -2.98
CA ARG A 450 9.09 13.78 -3.36
C ARG A 450 9.09 14.25 -4.80
N PHE A 451 8.51 13.47 -5.71
CA PHE A 451 8.46 13.82 -7.13
C PHE A 451 7.13 14.43 -7.57
N ASN A 452 6.19 14.68 -6.65
CA ASN A 452 4.85 15.18 -6.98
C ASN A 452 4.85 16.60 -7.58
N TYR A 453 5.98 17.31 -7.58
CA TYR A 453 6.11 18.55 -8.37
C TYR A 453 6.07 18.30 -9.89
N LEU A 454 6.35 17.08 -10.36
CA LEU A 454 6.16 16.67 -11.75
C LEU A 454 4.77 16.07 -11.91
N ARG A 455 3.97 16.64 -12.82
CA ARG A 455 2.58 16.23 -13.08
C ARG A 455 2.40 14.71 -13.24
N ASN A 456 3.34 14.07 -13.90
CA ASN A 456 3.28 12.65 -14.24
C ASN A 456 3.79 11.69 -13.15
N MET A 457 4.33 12.24 -12.07
CA MET A 457 4.73 11.48 -10.88
C MET A 457 3.73 11.62 -9.74
N LYS A 458 2.75 12.53 -9.86
CA LYS A 458 1.62 12.61 -8.93
C LYS A 458 0.78 11.33 -9.05
N PRO A 459 0.34 10.75 -7.91
CA PRO A 459 -0.64 9.68 -7.93
C PRO A 459 -1.88 10.05 -8.75
N VAL A 460 -2.47 9.08 -9.44
CA VAL A 460 -3.67 9.27 -10.27
C VAL A 460 -4.93 8.71 -9.63
N THR A 461 -4.80 7.88 -8.58
CA THR A 461 -5.92 7.44 -7.76
C THR A 461 -6.72 8.64 -7.22
N PRO A 462 -8.05 8.54 -7.08
CA PRO A 462 -8.86 9.58 -6.45
C PRO A 462 -8.57 9.82 -4.96
N ALA A 463 -7.78 8.96 -4.31
CA ALA A 463 -7.43 9.10 -2.89
C ALA A 463 -6.61 10.36 -2.58
N ASP A 464 -6.79 10.91 -1.38
CA ASP A 464 -6.11 12.14 -0.90
C ASP A 464 -4.75 11.87 -0.26
N VAL A 465 -4.54 10.65 0.23
CA VAL A 465 -3.31 10.15 0.84
C VAL A 465 -2.89 8.91 0.06
N SER A 466 -1.98 9.09 -0.89
CA SER A 466 -1.49 7.99 -1.72
C SER A 466 -0.01 8.11 -2.00
N TRP A 467 0.69 6.98 -1.99
CA TRP A 467 2.10 6.89 -2.36
C TRP A 467 2.32 5.89 -3.48
N LEU A 468 3.27 6.22 -4.36
CA LEU A 468 3.90 5.24 -5.24
C LEU A 468 4.79 4.34 -4.38
N VAL A 469 4.43 3.07 -4.31
CA VAL A 469 5.08 2.05 -3.52
C VAL A 469 5.65 0.98 -4.43
N SER A 470 6.88 0.59 -4.17
CA SER A 470 7.59 -0.44 -4.89
C SER A 470 7.89 -1.64 -4.02
N THR A 471 7.69 -2.81 -4.61
CA THR A 471 8.40 -4.01 -4.19
C THR A 471 9.49 -4.30 -5.23
N GLY A 472 10.41 -5.23 -4.97
CA GLY A 472 11.34 -5.65 -6.02
C GLY A 472 10.69 -6.50 -7.13
N ARG A 473 9.37 -6.31 -7.38
CA ARG A 473 8.49 -7.05 -8.30
C ARG A 473 7.71 -6.09 -9.21
N ASN A 474 7.18 -5.01 -8.65
CA ASN A 474 6.44 -3.95 -9.35
C ASN A 474 6.41 -2.64 -8.53
N THR A 475 5.80 -1.63 -9.12
CA THR A 475 5.39 -0.39 -8.47
C THR A 475 3.89 -0.18 -8.66
N THR A 476 3.20 0.28 -7.62
CA THR A 476 1.76 0.59 -7.63
C THR A 476 1.47 1.78 -6.73
N GLU A 477 0.24 2.29 -6.76
CA GLU A 477 -0.24 3.30 -5.81
C GLU A 477 -0.88 2.59 -4.61
N VAL A 478 -0.54 3.02 -3.39
CA VAL A 478 -1.21 2.55 -2.17
C VAL A 478 -1.93 3.74 -1.55
N SER A 479 -3.25 3.63 -1.46
CA SER A 479 -4.13 4.60 -0.80
C SER A 479 -4.16 4.35 0.71
N PHE A 480 -4.05 5.41 1.50
CA PHE A 480 -4.05 5.37 2.96
C PHE A 480 -5.28 6.01 3.59
N ASP A 481 -6.15 6.68 2.83
CA ASP A 481 -7.36 7.38 3.29
C ASP A 481 -8.14 6.55 4.32
N ASP A 482 -8.45 5.30 3.98
CA ASP A 482 -9.24 4.41 4.83
C ASP A 482 -8.51 3.94 6.10
N TYR A 483 -7.17 3.98 6.10
CA TYR A 483 -6.33 3.56 7.23
C TYR A 483 -6.05 4.72 8.19
N VAL A 484 -5.94 5.95 7.68
CA VAL A 484 -5.76 7.13 8.52
C VAL A 484 -7.10 7.60 9.13
N ASN A 485 -8.22 7.31 8.47
CA ASN A 485 -9.55 7.68 8.93
C ASN A 485 -9.90 7.02 10.27
N VAL A 486 -10.06 7.85 11.31
CA VAL A 486 -10.36 7.40 12.68
C VAL A 486 -11.82 6.94 12.86
N HIS A 487 -12.68 7.14 11.86
CA HIS A 487 -14.06 6.67 11.81
C HIS A 487 -14.21 5.32 11.09
N SER A 488 -13.13 4.74 10.58
CA SER A 488 -13.11 3.41 9.96
C SER A 488 -13.54 2.33 10.95
N PHE A 489 -14.66 1.65 10.68
CA PHE A 489 -15.24 0.61 11.55
C PHE A 489 -15.05 -0.80 10.98
N ILE A 490 -15.35 -0.95 9.68
CA ILE A 490 -15.00 -2.12 8.88
C ILE A 490 -14.32 -1.60 7.61
N ASN A 491 -13.13 -2.11 7.31
CA ASN A 491 -12.47 -1.94 6.03
C ASN A 491 -11.95 -3.31 5.62
N ALA A 492 -12.73 -4.06 4.84
CA ALA A 492 -12.35 -5.36 4.34
C ALA A 492 -11.99 -5.24 2.86
N ASN A 493 -10.70 -5.02 2.60
CA ASN A 493 -10.05 -5.03 1.28
C ASN A 493 -9.77 -6.45 0.76
N MET A 494 -10.54 -7.44 1.25
CA MET A 494 -10.43 -8.86 0.94
C MET A 494 -9.04 -9.51 1.12
N ALA A 495 -8.16 -8.90 1.94
CA ALA A 495 -6.91 -9.49 2.36
C ALA A 495 -7.10 -10.52 3.49
N GLN A 496 -6.21 -11.51 3.58
CA GLN A 496 -6.24 -12.52 4.65
C GLN A 496 -5.87 -11.96 6.02
N THR A 497 -6.52 -12.45 7.08
CA THR A 497 -6.10 -12.12 8.46
C THR A 497 -4.78 -12.84 8.80
N ILE A 498 -3.84 -12.13 9.43
CA ILE A 498 -2.58 -12.73 9.89
C ILE A 498 -2.62 -12.96 11.39
N THR A 499 -2.15 -14.12 11.83
CA THR A 499 -1.89 -14.40 13.25
C THR A 499 -0.44 -14.09 13.58
N LEU A 500 -0.21 -13.34 14.66
CA LEU A 500 1.12 -13.08 15.22
C LEU A 500 1.27 -13.80 16.56
N ASN A 501 2.06 -14.87 16.60
CA ASN A 501 2.31 -15.62 17.84
C ASN A 501 3.51 -15.08 18.60
N ARG A 502 3.54 -15.23 19.93
CA ARG A 502 4.66 -14.79 20.80
C ARG A 502 6.02 -15.34 20.39
N ASN A 503 6.08 -16.55 19.86
CA ASN A 503 7.31 -17.17 19.36
C ASN A 503 7.78 -16.62 18.00
N GLY A 504 7.14 -15.57 17.47
CA GLY A 504 7.44 -14.98 16.17
C GLY A 504 6.86 -15.75 14.98
N SER A 505 6.19 -16.88 15.22
CA SER A 505 5.49 -17.62 14.16
C SER A 505 4.33 -16.78 13.64
N ARG A 506 4.25 -16.69 12.31
CA ARG A 506 3.27 -15.89 11.57
C ARG A 506 2.63 -16.75 10.49
N GLY A 507 1.35 -16.51 10.21
CA GLY A 507 0.64 -17.20 9.15
C GLY A 507 -0.77 -16.66 8.93
N ALA A 508 -1.33 -16.99 7.77
CA ALA A 508 -2.73 -16.71 7.47
C ALA A 508 -3.63 -17.47 8.46
N ARG A 509 -4.62 -16.78 9.00
CA ARG A 509 -5.68 -17.38 9.80
C ARG A 509 -6.75 -17.92 8.85
N ALA A 510 -6.93 -19.24 8.85
CA ALA A 510 -7.91 -19.89 7.99
C ALA A 510 -9.34 -19.47 8.36
N GLY A 511 -10.20 -19.33 7.35
CA GLY A 511 -11.61 -19.01 7.53
C GLY A 511 -11.89 -17.56 7.93
N THR A 512 -10.95 -16.64 7.73
CA THR A 512 -11.12 -15.22 8.13
C THR A 512 -10.54 -14.24 7.10
N VAL A 513 -11.24 -13.12 6.92
CA VAL A 513 -10.82 -11.95 6.12
C VAL A 513 -10.44 -10.82 7.07
N GLN A 514 -9.35 -10.10 6.78
CA GLN A 514 -8.88 -8.99 7.58
C GLN A 514 -9.94 -7.88 7.66
N ASN A 515 -10.14 -7.32 8.86
CA ASN A 515 -10.68 -5.97 9.00
C ASN A 515 -9.51 -5.00 9.16
N ALA A 516 -9.17 -4.25 8.12
CA ALA A 516 -8.10 -3.27 8.09
C ALA A 516 -8.44 -1.95 8.81
N ALA A 517 -9.66 -1.79 9.31
CA ALA A 517 -10.08 -0.60 10.04
C ALA A 517 -9.16 -0.31 11.24
N THR A 518 -8.81 0.95 11.42
CA THR A 518 -7.75 1.37 12.35
C THR A 518 -8.28 2.16 13.54
N ALA A 519 -9.59 2.42 13.62
CA ALA A 519 -10.19 3.12 14.75
C ALA A 519 -9.76 2.48 16.09
N THR A 520 -9.49 3.34 17.07
CA THR A 520 -9.02 2.93 18.38
C THR A 520 -10.19 2.48 19.26
N PRO A 521 -9.98 1.55 20.22
CA PRO A 521 -11.07 0.98 21.03
C PRO A 521 -11.84 1.99 21.89
N ASP A 522 -11.26 3.14 22.23
CA ASP A 522 -11.92 4.25 22.93
C ASP A 522 -12.98 4.94 22.07
N ARG A 523 -12.82 4.88 20.75
CA ARG A 523 -13.76 5.46 19.78
C ARG A 523 -14.74 4.41 19.28
N TRP A 524 -14.24 3.27 18.81
CA TRP A 524 -15.08 2.19 18.28
C TRP A 524 -14.51 0.81 18.64
N ALA A 525 -15.39 -0.07 19.10
CA ALA A 525 -15.08 -1.48 19.27
C ALA A 525 -15.24 -2.19 17.92
N ILE A 526 -14.26 -2.03 17.04
CA ILE A 526 -14.26 -2.63 15.70
C ILE A 526 -14.22 -4.17 15.76
N PRO A 527 -14.83 -4.87 14.78
CA PRO A 527 -14.67 -6.32 14.63
C PRO A 527 -13.21 -6.68 14.36
N ALA A 528 -12.72 -7.79 14.94
CA ALA A 528 -11.33 -8.22 14.76
C ALA A 528 -11.03 -8.68 13.33
N PHE A 529 -12.01 -9.30 12.67
CA PHE A 529 -11.95 -9.86 11.31
C PHE A 529 -13.38 -10.18 10.84
N GLY A 530 -13.55 -10.45 9.55
CA GLY A 530 -14.73 -11.11 9.00
C GLY A 530 -14.55 -12.63 8.98
N THR A 531 -15.55 -13.38 9.44
CA THR A 531 -15.57 -14.85 9.37
C THR A 531 -16.13 -15.29 8.02
N ILE A 532 -15.43 -16.18 7.33
CA ILE A 532 -15.88 -16.82 6.09
C ILE A 532 -16.96 -17.83 6.42
N LEU A 533 -18.12 -17.70 5.78
CA LEU A 533 -19.24 -18.63 5.89
C LEU A 533 -19.27 -19.58 4.69
N GLY A 534 -19.68 -20.83 4.94
CA GLY A 534 -19.80 -21.89 3.93
C GLY A 534 -18.54 -22.13 3.12
N ASP A 535 -18.68 -22.10 1.79
CA ASP A 535 -17.61 -22.34 0.81
C ASP A 535 -17.13 -21.06 0.12
N GLY A 536 -17.39 -19.88 0.72
CA GLY A 536 -16.83 -18.62 0.22
C GLY A 536 -15.30 -18.62 0.22
N ARG A 537 -14.70 -17.91 -0.75
CA ARG A 537 -13.25 -17.98 -1.01
C ARG A 537 -12.67 -16.60 -1.27
N PHE A 538 -11.64 -16.21 -0.50
CA PHE A 538 -10.79 -15.08 -0.88
C PHE A 538 -9.72 -15.55 -1.87
N GLU A 539 -9.30 -14.67 -2.78
CA GLU A 539 -8.36 -15.08 -3.83
C GLU A 539 -6.90 -15.09 -3.33
N PRO A 540 -6.08 -16.12 -3.65
CA PRO A 540 -4.66 -16.15 -3.29
C PRO A 540 -3.78 -15.25 -4.17
N VAL A 541 -4.35 -14.65 -5.22
CA VAL A 541 -3.69 -13.76 -6.17
C VAL A 541 -4.52 -12.50 -6.38
N ALA A 542 -3.88 -11.39 -6.69
CA ALA A 542 -4.53 -10.10 -6.93
C ALA A 542 -5.25 -10.06 -8.30
N ARG A 543 -6.24 -10.94 -8.52
CA ARG A 543 -6.99 -11.03 -9.78
C ARG A 543 -8.51 -11.02 -9.57
N GLY A 544 -9.02 -11.31 -8.37
CA GLY A 544 -10.47 -11.49 -8.15
C GLY A 544 -11.27 -10.22 -7.84
N GLY A 545 -10.64 -9.17 -7.30
CA GLY A 545 -11.32 -7.97 -6.83
C GLY A 545 -11.51 -6.89 -7.89
N VAL A 546 -12.26 -5.83 -7.54
CA VAL A 546 -12.25 -4.58 -8.33
C VAL A 546 -10.87 -3.94 -8.25
N GLU A 547 -10.16 -4.19 -7.15
CA GLU A 547 -8.73 -4.01 -6.96
C GLU A 547 -8.21 -5.29 -6.28
N GLY A 548 -6.99 -5.73 -6.59
CA GLY A 548 -6.37 -6.79 -5.78
C GLY A 548 -7.12 -8.13 -5.77
N LYS A 549 -7.27 -8.73 -4.58
CA LYS A 549 -7.63 -10.16 -4.43
C LYS A 549 -9.12 -10.44 -4.58
N GLY A 550 -10.00 -9.67 -3.93
CA GLY A 550 -11.44 -9.91 -3.93
C GLY A 550 -11.90 -11.20 -3.23
N TYR A 551 -13.22 -11.36 -3.11
CA TYR A 551 -13.85 -12.51 -2.46
C TYR A 551 -15.03 -13.07 -3.25
N TRP A 552 -15.03 -14.38 -3.46
CA TRP A 552 -16.05 -15.12 -4.17
C TRP A 552 -17.15 -15.60 -3.23
N LEU A 553 -18.39 -15.30 -3.60
CA LEU A 553 -19.62 -15.86 -3.08
C LEU A 553 -20.15 -16.89 -4.08
N SER A 554 -20.16 -18.16 -3.69
CA SER A 554 -20.61 -19.28 -4.52
C SER A 554 -22.12 -19.31 -4.75
N GLY A 555 -22.90 -18.64 -3.89
CA GLY A 555 -24.36 -18.80 -3.81
C GLY A 555 -24.80 -20.08 -3.12
N ASN A 556 -23.90 -20.79 -2.43
CA ASN A 556 -24.15 -22.03 -1.71
C ASN A 556 -23.71 -21.91 -0.25
N ASN A 557 -24.53 -21.24 0.57
CA ASN A 557 -24.21 -20.94 1.97
C ASN A 557 -22.88 -20.14 2.16
N SER A 558 -22.42 -19.44 1.12
CA SER A 558 -21.24 -18.56 1.17
C SER A 558 -21.60 -17.17 1.70
N GLY A 559 -20.71 -16.55 2.48
CA GLY A 559 -20.92 -15.19 3.00
C GLY A 559 -19.77 -14.72 3.88
N LEU A 560 -19.89 -13.50 4.42
CA LEU A 560 -19.02 -12.99 5.49
C LEU A 560 -19.85 -12.61 6.72
N SER A 561 -19.31 -12.84 7.91
CA SER A 561 -19.90 -12.42 9.18
C SER A 561 -18.92 -11.59 10.00
N PHE A 562 -19.32 -10.37 10.35
CA PHE A 562 -18.58 -9.52 11.29
C PHE A 562 -19.30 -9.49 12.64
N ASP A 563 -18.56 -9.81 13.72
CA ASP A 563 -19.08 -9.78 15.08
C ASP A 563 -19.13 -8.33 15.61
N ILE A 564 -20.34 -7.79 15.73
CA ILE A 564 -20.60 -6.45 16.25
C ILE A 564 -20.73 -6.54 17.77
N ARG A 565 -19.75 -5.96 18.47
CA ARG A 565 -19.73 -5.89 19.93
C ARG A 565 -20.41 -4.63 20.44
N THR A 566 -20.63 -4.57 21.75
CA THR A 566 -21.07 -3.34 22.43
C THR A 566 -20.07 -2.22 22.16
N GLN A 567 -20.57 -1.06 21.69
CA GLN A 567 -19.75 0.09 21.35
C GLN A 567 -19.51 0.99 22.57
N PRO A 568 -18.37 1.69 22.65
CA PRO A 568 -18.05 2.60 23.75
C PRO A 568 -18.95 3.86 23.77
N GLN A 569 -19.68 4.09 22.69
CA GLN A 569 -20.63 5.19 22.52
C GLN A 569 -21.91 4.73 21.79
N PRO A 570 -23.03 5.46 21.91
CA PRO A 570 -24.27 5.09 21.25
C PRO A 570 -24.16 5.14 19.71
N VAL A 571 -24.38 4.01 19.06
CA VAL A 571 -24.31 3.85 17.58
C VAL A 571 -25.18 4.87 16.84
N LEU A 572 -26.39 5.14 17.35
CA LEU A 572 -27.34 6.07 16.72
C LEU A 572 -26.97 7.55 16.87
N ASN A 573 -25.92 7.90 17.61
CA ASN A 573 -25.42 9.27 17.70
C ASN A 573 -24.46 9.63 16.56
N SER A 574 -24.00 8.63 15.82
CA SER A 574 -23.12 8.82 14.66
C SER A 574 -23.89 8.60 13.36
N PRO A 575 -23.59 9.37 12.31
CA PRO A 575 -23.90 8.96 10.94
C PRO A 575 -23.05 7.73 10.57
N TRP A 576 -23.53 6.94 9.63
CA TRP A 576 -22.84 5.74 9.15
C TRP A 576 -22.87 5.69 7.62
N TYR A 577 -21.75 5.34 7.01
CA TYR A 577 -21.65 5.05 5.59
C TYR A 577 -21.27 3.58 5.41
N TYR A 578 -22.04 2.86 4.59
CA TYR A 578 -21.77 1.46 4.22
C TYR A 578 -21.50 1.40 2.72
N SER A 579 -20.52 0.62 2.31
CA SER A 579 -20.34 0.34 0.89
C SER A 579 -19.78 -1.04 0.58
N ILE A 580 -19.96 -1.42 -0.68
CA ILE A 580 -19.50 -2.70 -1.25
C ILE A 580 -19.38 -2.57 -2.76
N PHE A 581 -18.31 -3.12 -3.33
CA PHE A 581 -18.25 -3.46 -4.74
C PHE A 581 -18.83 -4.85 -4.97
N LEU A 582 -19.64 -4.99 -6.00
CA LEU A 582 -20.26 -6.25 -6.40
C LEU A 582 -20.16 -6.42 -7.91
N ASP A 583 -19.60 -7.55 -8.32
CA ASP A 583 -19.84 -8.16 -9.61
C ASP A 583 -20.81 -9.31 -9.38
N LYS A 584 -22.07 -9.10 -9.78
CA LYS A 584 -23.09 -10.14 -9.67
C LYS A 584 -22.93 -11.14 -10.81
N ARG A 585 -23.06 -12.42 -10.48
CA ARG A 585 -23.27 -13.48 -11.48
C ARG A 585 -24.74 -13.81 -11.62
N ASP A 586 -25.06 -14.98 -12.15
CA ASP A 586 -26.42 -15.44 -12.39
C ASP A 586 -27.25 -15.54 -11.08
N ASN A 587 -27.82 -14.40 -10.68
CA ASN A 587 -28.71 -14.26 -9.54
C ASN A 587 -30.15 -14.08 -10.05
N SER A 588 -31.01 -15.07 -9.80
CA SER A 588 -32.43 -15.00 -10.13
C SER A 588 -33.26 -14.59 -8.90
N GLY A 589 -33.96 -13.46 -8.97
CA GLY A 589 -34.81 -12.97 -7.88
C GLY A 589 -34.05 -12.18 -6.81
N VAL A 590 -34.53 -12.25 -5.56
CA VAL A 590 -34.01 -11.43 -4.45
C VAL A 590 -32.80 -12.08 -3.79
N ARG A 591 -31.77 -11.30 -3.48
CA ARG A 591 -30.53 -11.71 -2.79
C ARG A 591 -30.15 -10.71 -1.70
N PRO A 592 -29.62 -11.16 -0.55
CA PRO A 592 -29.15 -10.26 0.49
C PRO A 592 -27.80 -9.66 0.11
N LEU A 593 -27.66 -8.33 0.27
CA LEU A 593 -26.36 -7.66 0.25
C LEU A 593 -25.82 -7.56 1.67
N PHE A 594 -26.60 -6.93 2.55
CA PHE A 594 -26.30 -6.76 3.96
C PHE A 594 -27.49 -7.20 4.82
N SER A 595 -27.20 -7.96 5.88
CA SER A 595 -28.18 -8.27 6.93
C SER A 595 -27.66 -7.81 8.28
N PHE A 596 -28.41 -6.92 8.93
CA PHE A 596 -27.95 -6.19 10.10
C PHE A 596 -28.32 -6.89 11.41
N PRO A 597 -27.57 -6.66 12.49
CA PRO A 597 -27.86 -7.26 13.80
C PRO A 597 -29.28 -7.00 14.33
N ASP A 598 -29.91 -5.88 13.94
CA ASP A 598 -31.28 -5.53 14.35
C ASP A 598 -32.38 -6.29 13.58
N GLY A 599 -32.02 -7.08 12.57
CA GLY A 599 -32.93 -7.85 11.71
C GLY A 599 -33.42 -7.11 10.46
N SER A 600 -32.97 -5.89 10.22
CA SER A 600 -33.20 -5.20 8.94
C SER A 600 -32.18 -5.63 7.88
N GLU A 601 -32.53 -5.50 6.60
CA GLU A 601 -31.70 -5.98 5.48
C GLU A 601 -31.73 -5.05 4.27
N ILE A 602 -30.62 -5.00 3.54
CA ILE A 602 -30.54 -4.43 2.20
C ILE A 602 -30.40 -5.60 1.22
N ARG A 603 -31.38 -5.73 0.31
CA ARG A 603 -31.43 -6.81 -0.67
C ARG A 603 -31.31 -6.27 -2.10
N LEU A 604 -30.74 -7.06 -3.00
CA LEU A 604 -30.70 -6.83 -4.44
C LEU A 604 -31.79 -7.67 -5.12
N SER A 605 -32.52 -7.09 -6.07
CA SER A 605 -33.51 -7.79 -6.88
C SER A 605 -33.44 -7.31 -8.32
N ASN A 606 -32.83 -8.11 -9.20
CA ASN A 606 -32.57 -7.77 -10.61
C ASN A 606 -31.79 -6.43 -10.76
N ASN A 607 -32.52 -5.31 -10.91
CA ASN A 607 -31.98 -3.96 -11.09
C ASN A 607 -32.54 -2.96 -10.05
N GLU A 608 -32.95 -3.48 -8.89
CA GLU A 608 -33.45 -2.69 -7.76
C GLU A 608 -32.78 -3.10 -6.45
N LEU A 609 -32.65 -2.14 -5.53
CA LEU A 609 -32.34 -2.39 -4.13
C LEU A 609 -33.62 -2.33 -3.31
N LEU A 610 -33.76 -3.24 -2.35
CA LEU A 610 -34.90 -3.36 -1.45
C LEU A 610 -34.41 -3.11 -0.02
N PHE A 611 -34.99 -2.12 0.66
CA PHE A 611 -34.78 -1.92 2.09
C PHE A 611 -35.87 -2.65 2.86
N VAL A 612 -35.45 -3.55 3.73
CA VAL A 612 -36.32 -4.43 4.50
C VAL A 612 -36.17 -4.07 5.98
N ASN A 613 -37.29 -3.79 6.65
CA ASN A 613 -37.27 -3.47 8.07
C ASN A 613 -37.24 -4.73 8.95
N THR A 614 -37.16 -4.54 10.27
CA THR A 614 -37.10 -5.62 11.27
C THR A 614 -38.35 -6.50 11.33
N ALA A 615 -39.45 -6.09 10.68
CA ALA A 615 -40.67 -6.89 10.52
C ALA A 615 -40.73 -7.62 9.16
N ASN A 616 -39.59 -7.71 8.45
CA ASN A 616 -39.43 -8.32 7.12
C ASN A 616 -40.30 -7.66 6.02
N ASN A 617 -40.68 -6.39 6.18
CA ASN A 617 -41.41 -5.64 5.16
C ASN A 617 -40.46 -4.81 4.30
N THR A 618 -40.62 -4.86 2.97
CA THR A 618 -39.95 -3.91 2.08
C THR A 618 -40.53 -2.51 2.26
N VAL A 619 -39.74 -1.59 2.80
CA VAL A 619 -40.13 -0.19 3.08
C VAL A 619 -39.66 0.80 2.01
N ARG A 620 -38.65 0.44 1.21
CA ARG A 620 -38.18 1.23 0.07
C ARG A 620 -37.71 0.31 -1.06
N ARG A 621 -37.95 0.74 -2.30
CA ARG A 621 -37.35 0.20 -3.52
C ARG A 621 -36.58 1.31 -4.20
N VAL A 622 -35.34 1.05 -4.58
CA VAL A 622 -34.47 1.99 -5.29
C VAL A 622 -34.09 1.39 -6.63
N THR A 623 -34.43 2.08 -7.72
CA THR A 623 -34.04 1.66 -9.07
C THR A 623 -32.58 2.00 -9.32
N ILE A 624 -31.81 1.04 -9.85
CA ILE A 624 -30.44 1.26 -10.29
C ILE A 624 -30.50 1.95 -11.67
N PRO A 625 -30.02 3.21 -11.82
CA PRO A 625 -30.25 3.99 -13.05
C PRO A 625 -29.59 3.40 -14.30
N GLN A 626 -28.41 2.82 -14.12
CA GLN A 626 -27.71 2.10 -15.18
C GLN A 626 -28.00 0.60 -15.06
N ALA A 627 -28.10 -0.10 -16.19
CA ALA A 627 -28.31 -1.54 -16.18
C ALA A 627 -27.10 -2.23 -15.54
N PHE A 628 -27.29 -2.82 -14.36
CA PHE A 628 -26.27 -3.64 -13.71
C PHE A 628 -26.30 -5.02 -14.36
N ARG A 629 -25.37 -5.30 -15.28
CA ARG A 629 -25.31 -6.58 -15.99
C ARG A 629 -24.61 -7.64 -15.14
N SER A 630 -24.74 -8.89 -15.54
CA SER A 630 -23.91 -9.95 -14.96
C SER A 630 -22.47 -9.76 -15.41
N SER A 631 -21.51 -10.06 -14.53
CA SER A 631 -20.07 -9.97 -14.82
C SER A 631 -19.54 -8.55 -15.02
N ASP A 632 -20.31 -7.52 -14.63
CA ASP A 632 -19.87 -6.13 -14.53
C ASP A 632 -19.75 -5.74 -13.05
N TRP A 633 -18.75 -4.95 -12.69
CA TRP A 633 -18.67 -4.36 -11.34
C TRP A 633 -19.64 -3.18 -11.18
N ALA A 634 -20.22 -3.06 -9.99
CA ALA A 634 -20.90 -1.85 -9.53
C ALA A 634 -20.58 -1.58 -8.07
N HIS A 635 -20.60 -0.31 -7.67
CA HIS A 635 -20.44 0.11 -6.29
C HIS A 635 -21.78 0.54 -5.70
N PHE A 636 -22.09 0.05 -4.50
CA PHE A 636 -23.29 0.41 -3.74
C PHE A 636 -22.89 1.08 -2.44
N GLY A 637 -23.35 2.32 -2.22
CA GLY A 637 -23.10 3.10 -1.02
C GLY A 637 -24.40 3.50 -0.31
N PHE A 638 -24.39 3.53 1.02
CA PHE A 638 -25.55 3.85 1.84
C PHE A 638 -25.16 4.76 2.99
N GLN A 639 -25.54 6.04 2.92
CA GLN A 639 -25.38 6.98 4.02
C GLN A 639 -26.62 6.93 4.92
N LEU A 640 -26.43 6.47 6.15
CA LEU A 640 -27.40 6.57 7.23
C LEU A 640 -27.10 7.83 8.04
N SER A 641 -28.10 8.69 8.18
CA SER A 641 -28.03 9.91 8.98
C SER A 641 -29.30 10.07 9.80
N ASN A 642 -29.34 11.12 10.64
CA ASN A 642 -30.49 11.40 11.50
C ASN A 642 -30.91 10.17 12.34
N ARG A 643 -29.94 9.57 13.05
CA ARG A 643 -30.14 8.35 13.85
C ARG A 643 -30.65 7.16 13.01
N ASN A 644 -30.06 6.98 11.83
CA ASN A 644 -30.41 5.99 10.80
C ASN A 644 -31.86 6.05 10.30
N ARG A 645 -32.49 7.24 10.36
CA ARG A 645 -33.84 7.44 9.80
C ARG A 645 -33.81 7.96 8.38
N THR A 646 -32.74 8.63 8.01
CA THR A 646 -32.53 9.15 6.66
C THR A 646 -31.47 8.30 5.98
N ILE A 647 -31.82 7.68 4.87
CA ILE A 647 -30.94 6.81 4.07
C ILE A 647 -30.77 7.43 2.69
N THR A 648 -29.55 7.86 2.37
CA THR A 648 -29.16 8.28 1.02
C THR A 648 -28.42 7.14 0.33
N THR A 649 -28.87 6.77 -0.86
CA THR A 649 -28.29 5.67 -1.65
C THR A 649 -27.41 6.21 -2.76
N TYR A 650 -26.20 5.69 -2.85
CA TYR A 650 -25.22 6.00 -3.89
C TYR A 650 -25.02 4.77 -4.77
N ILE A 651 -25.02 4.96 -6.08
CA ILE A 651 -24.69 3.93 -7.07
C ILE A 651 -23.53 4.45 -7.89
N ASN A 652 -22.45 3.68 -7.95
CA ASN A 652 -21.18 4.08 -8.57
C ASN A 652 -20.77 5.50 -8.15
N GLY A 653 -20.89 5.77 -6.84
CA GLY A 653 -20.47 7.03 -6.22
C GLY A 653 -21.43 8.22 -6.36
N TYR A 654 -22.49 8.11 -7.15
CA TYR A 654 -23.46 9.20 -7.32
C TYR A 654 -24.75 8.95 -6.54
N SER A 655 -25.29 9.98 -5.87
CA SER A 655 -26.56 9.86 -5.12
C SER A 655 -27.75 9.68 -6.07
N VAL A 656 -28.52 8.60 -5.89
CA VAL A 656 -29.67 8.25 -6.74
C VAL A 656 -31.01 8.28 -6.00
N ASP A 657 -30.98 8.19 -4.68
CA ASP A 657 -32.19 8.09 -3.85
C ASP A 657 -31.96 8.66 -2.45
N ALA A 658 -33.00 9.26 -1.88
CA ALA A 658 -33.07 9.62 -0.46
C ALA A 658 -34.39 9.11 0.12
N PHE A 659 -34.34 8.57 1.33
CA PHE A 659 -35.48 7.93 1.98
C PHE A 659 -35.49 8.22 3.48
N ASP A 660 -36.61 8.76 3.97
CA ASP A 660 -36.87 8.94 5.39
C ASP A 660 -37.83 7.88 5.92
N HIS A 661 -37.47 7.26 7.04
CA HIS A 661 -38.29 6.28 7.76
C HIS A 661 -38.58 6.75 9.19
N SER A 662 -39.76 6.41 9.70
CA SER A 662 -40.21 6.84 11.04
C SER A 662 -39.38 6.23 12.18
N SER A 663 -38.76 5.07 11.93
CA SER A 663 -37.92 4.33 12.88
C SER A 663 -36.52 4.12 12.30
N PRO A 664 -35.47 4.03 13.14
CA PRO A 664 -34.14 3.67 12.68
C PRO A 664 -34.15 2.33 11.91
N LEU A 665 -33.36 2.25 10.86
CA LEU A 665 -33.06 1.00 10.14
C LEU A 665 -31.56 0.70 10.23
N PHE A 666 -31.17 -0.52 9.92
CA PHE A 666 -29.79 -0.92 9.71
C PHE A 666 -28.90 -0.60 10.92
N VAL A 667 -29.41 -0.85 12.12
CA VAL A 667 -28.72 -0.49 13.36
C VAL A 667 -27.68 -1.56 13.71
N LEU A 668 -26.43 -1.14 13.86
CA LEU A 668 -25.30 -1.96 14.36
C LEU A 668 -25.44 -2.25 15.87
N SER A 669 -26.51 -2.93 16.25
CA SER A 669 -26.66 -3.48 17.58
C SER A 669 -25.72 -4.69 17.78
N GLN A 670 -25.62 -5.20 19.02
CA GLN A 670 -24.79 -6.37 19.28
C GLN A 670 -25.30 -7.59 18.49
N GLY A 671 -24.44 -8.24 17.72
CA GLY A 671 -24.80 -9.38 16.88
C GLY A 671 -23.97 -9.47 15.60
N ALA A 672 -24.43 -10.25 14.63
CA ALA A 672 -23.72 -10.45 13.38
C ALA A 672 -24.20 -9.47 12.30
N LEU A 673 -23.26 -8.73 11.70
CA LEU A 673 -23.46 -8.12 10.38
C LEU A 673 -23.06 -9.15 9.33
N LEU A 674 -24.01 -9.55 8.49
CA LEU A 674 -23.79 -10.51 7.41
C LEU A 674 -23.67 -9.81 6.07
N VAL A 675 -22.76 -10.30 5.22
CA VAL A 675 -22.59 -9.85 3.83
C VAL A 675 -22.82 -11.05 2.91
N GLY A 676 -23.70 -10.88 1.92
CA GLY A 676 -24.07 -11.93 0.96
C GLY A 676 -25.03 -13.00 1.49
N GLN A 677 -25.44 -12.91 2.77
CA GLN A 677 -26.40 -13.82 3.42
C GLN A 677 -27.53 -13.09 4.15
N SER A 678 -28.67 -13.77 4.24
CA SER A 678 -29.91 -13.33 4.86
C SER A 678 -30.06 -13.98 6.24
N GLN A 679 -30.68 -13.30 7.19
CA GLN A 679 -31.09 -13.96 8.44
C GLN A 679 -32.32 -14.86 8.22
N ASP A 680 -33.11 -14.57 7.19
CA ASP A 680 -34.18 -15.42 6.69
C ASP A 680 -33.59 -16.48 5.72
N ALA A 681 -33.48 -17.72 6.19
CA ALA A 681 -32.94 -18.85 5.42
C ALA A 681 -33.77 -19.24 4.18
N SER A 682 -34.95 -18.63 3.96
CA SER A 682 -35.72 -18.82 2.73
C SER A 682 -35.24 -17.95 1.57
N ILE A 683 -34.41 -16.93 1.84
CA ILE A 683 -33.84 -16.05 0.83
C ILE A 683 -32.50 -16.66 0.38
N PRO A 684 -32.35 -16.99 -0.93
CA PRO A 684 -31.10 -17.54 -1.44
C PRO A 684 -29.93 -16.56 -1.29
N GLU A 685 -28.73 -17.10 -1.10
CA GLU A 685 -27.50 -16.34 -0.94
C GLU A 685 -27.05 -15.68 -2.25
N LEU A 686 -26.33 -14.58 -2.12
CA LEU A 686 -25.75 -13.86 -3.24
C LEU A 686 -24.65 -14.71 -3.90
N ARG A 687 -24.62 -14.73 -5.24
CA ARG A 687 -23.54 -15.34 -6.02
C ARG A 687 -22.76 -14.28 -6.81
N GLY A 688 -21.44 -14.29 -6.72
CA GLY A 688 -20.57 -13.39 -7.47
C GLY A 688 -19.35 -12.93 -6.68
N TRP A 689 -18.63 -11.96 -7.22
CA TRP A 689 -17.47 -11.37 -6.58
C TRP A 689 -17.86 -10.13 -5.78
N ILE A 690 -17.32 -10.02 -4.57
CA ILE A 690 -17.40 -8.79 -3.77
C ILE A 690 -16.01 -8.30 -3.45
N ASP A 691 -15.92 -6.99 -3.23
CA ASP A 691 -14.69 -6.35 -2.82
C ASP A 691 -14.97 -5.09 -2.00
N ASP A 692 -13.95 -4.63 -1.27
CA ASP A 692 -13.94 -3.35 -0.57
C ASP A 692 -15.20 -3.09 0.27
N VAL A 693 -15.53 -4.05 1.15
CA VAL A 693 -16.64 -3.90 2.10
C VAL A 693 -16.23 -2.92 3.18
N LYS A 694 -16.82 -1.72 3.15
CA LYS A 694 -16.46 -0.61 4.03
C LYS A 694 -17.62 -0.15 4.88
N VAL A 695 -17.33 0.20 6.13
CA VAL A 695 -18.25 0.82 7.08
C VAL A 695 -17.51 1.92 7.83
N PHE A 696 -17.96 3.16 7.69
CA PHE A 696 -17.41 4.33 8.36
C PHE A 696 -18.47 5.01 9.23
N ALA A 697 -18.08 5.44 10.43
CA ALA A 697 -18.95 6.18 11.35
C ALA A 697 -18.89 7.69 11.12
N GLU A 698 -19.18 8.11 9.87
CA GLU A 698 -19.10 9.50 9.43
C GLU A 698 -20.17 9.86 8.39
N LEU A 699 -20.24 11.16 8.08
CA LEU A 699 -21.04 11.70 6.99
C LEU A 699 -20.11 11.96 5.81
N VAL A 700 -20.31 11.27 4.69
CA VAL A 700 -19.53 11.50 3.47
C VAL A 700 -20.09 12.68 2.68
N ASN A 701 -19.20 13.48 2.10
CA ASN A 701 -19.58 14.45 1.08
C ASN A 701 -19.74 13.74 -0.29
N TYR A 702 -20.19 14.44 -1.33
CA TYR A 702 -20.41 13.83 -2.65
C TYR A 702 -19.12 13.34 -3.33
N GLU A 703 -17.98 14.00 -3.11
CA GLU A 703 -16.69 13.56 -3.66
C GLU A 703 -16.19 12.30 -2.95
N LEU A 704 -16.21 12.28 -1.62
CA LEU A 704 -15.80 11.11 -0.83
C LEU A 704 -16.66 9.88 -1.14
N ALA A 705 -17.97 10.06 -1.36
CA ALA A 705 -18.83 8.96 -1.83
C ALA A 705 -18.40 8.43 -3.22
N CYS A 706 -17.88 9.30 -4.07
CA CYS A 706 -17.33 8.94 -5.39
C CYS A 706 -15.94 8.32 -5.29
N ASN A 707 -15.08 8.79 -4.38
CA ASN A 707 -13.77 8.19 -4.08
C ASN A 707 -13.93 6.76 -3.55
N HIS A 708 -14.88 6.50 -2.64
CA HIS A 708 -15.19 5.13 -2.20
C HIS A 708 -15.66 4.22 -3.35
N ALA A 709 -16.17 4.80 -4.43
CA ALA A 709 -16.54 4.11 -5.66
C ALA A 709 -15.40 4.09 -6.70
N ASN A 710 -14.14 4.32 -6.30
CA ASN A 710 -12.96 4.40 -7.17
C ASN A 710 -13.14 5.38 -8.35
N GLY A 711 -13.85 6.49 -8.13
CA GLY A 711 -14.05 7.55 -9.12
C GLY A 711 -13.79 8.94 -8.53
N THR A 712 -13.97 9.98 -9.36
CA THR A 712 -13.96 11.39 -8.92
C THR A 712 -15.16 12.15 -9.49
N LEU A 713 -15.73 13.10 -8.75
CA LEU A 713 -16.89 13.86 -9.20
C LEU A 713 -16.48 14.86 -10.29
N ALA A 714 -17.20 14.83 -11.40
CA ALA A 714 -16.91 15.66 -12.57
C ALA A 714 -18.14 16.41 -13.07
N GLY A 715 -17.94 17.69 -13.40
CA GLY A 715 -18.92 18.53 -14.09
C GLY A 715 -18.98 18.24 -15.58
N ILE A 716 -20.19 18.23 -16.14
CA ILE A 716 -20.44 18.06 -17.57
C ILE A 716 -20.40 19.43 -18.26
N GLY A 717 -19.31 19.70 -18.98
CA GLY A 717 -19.11 20.93 -19.75
C GLY A 717 -19.50 20.84 -21.22
N SER A 718 -19.28 21.94 -21.94
CA SER A 718 -19.42 21.99 -23.40
C SER A 718 -18.42 21.04 -24.06
N GLY A 719 -18.93 20.10 -24.87
CA GLY A 719 -18.09 19.13 -25.57
C GLY A 719 -17.86 17.81 -24.84
N ALA A 720 -18.43 17.61 -23.64
CA ALA A 720 -18.36 16.32 -22.94
C ALA A 720 -18.82 15.16 -23.84
N PRO A 721 -18.28 13.94 -23.70
CA PRO A 721 -18.73 12.79 -24.49
C PRO A 721 -20.23 12.50 -24.33
N GLN A 722 -20.88 12.04 -25.40
CA GLN A 722 -22.33 11.77 -25.37
C GLN A 722 -22.71 10.68 -24.36
N SER A 723 -21.85 9.68 -24.14
CA SER A 723 -22.04 8.64 -23.12
C SER A 723 -22.23 9.25 -21.73
N TRP A 724 -21.34 10.15 -21.31
CA TRP A 724 -21.41 10.81 -20.01
C TRP A 724 -22.59 11.78 -19.90
N ARG A 725 -22.96 12.49 -20.97
CA ARG A 725 -24.19 13.30 -21.00
C ARG A 725 -25.45 12.46 -20.81
N ASN A 726 -25.50 11.29 -21.45
CA ASN A 726 -26.63 10.37 -21.32
C ASN A 726 -26.75 9.84 -19.89
N ILE A 727 -25.61 9.46 -19.27
CA ILE A 727 -25.56 9.06 -17.86
C ILE A 727 -26.06 10.20 -16.98
N ALA A 728 -25.52 11.40 -17.11
CA ALA A 728 -25.89 12.54 -16.27
C ALA A 728 -27.39 12.90 -16.35
N THR A 729 -28.00 12.67 -17.52
CA THR A 729 -29.44 12.92 -17.75
C THR A 729 -30.34 11.88 -17.08
N GLN A 730 -29.83 10.67 -16.82
CA GLN A 730 -30.55 9.61 -16.10
C GLN A 730 -30.47 9.77 -14.57
N LEU A 731 -29.52 10.58 -14.08
CA LEU A 731 -29.34 10.83 -12.65
C LEU A 731 -30.33 11.89 -12.12
N PRO A 732 -30.67 11.87 -10.82
CA PRO A 732 -31.69 12.77 -10.27
C PRO A 732 -31.33 14.26 -10.41
N ALA A 733 -32.25 15.05 -10.98
CA ALA A 733 -32.07 16.49 -11.19
C ALA A 733 -31.89 17.29 -9.89
N GLY A 734 -32.49 16.83 -8.79
CA GLY A 734 -32.34 17.45 -7.47
C GLY A 734 -30.89 17.44 -6.97
N VAL A 735 -30.18 16.33 -7.19
CA VAL A 735 -28.79 16.16 -6.76
C VAL A 735 -27.84 17.07 -7.55
N HIS A 736 -28.05 17.22 -8.87
CA HIS A 736 -27.29 18.21 -9.66
C HIS A 736 -27.44 19.61 -9.08
N SER A 737 -28.66 19.97 -8.67
CA SER A 737 -28.95 21.28 -8.07
C SER A 737 -28.33 21.43 -6.68
N GLU A 738 -28.26 20.36 -5.89
CA GLU A 738 -27.58 20.33 -4.59
C GLU A 738 -26.08 20.56 -4.74
N ILE A 739 -25.42 19.84 -5.65
CA ILE A 739 -23.99 20.00 -5.95
C ILE A 739 -23.71 21.44 -6.42
N THR A 740 -24.48 21.96 -7.37
CA THR A 740 -24.32 23.35 -7.81
C THR A 740 -24.50 24.36 -6.68
N ARG A 741 -25.46 24.14 -5.76
CA ARG A 741 -25.61 25.02 -4.58
C ARG A 741 -24.40 24.94 -3.66
N GLN A 742 -23.89 23.74 -3.40
CA GLN A 742 -22.69 23.55 -2.57
C GLN A 742 -21.49 24.29 -3.17
N LEU A 743 -21.22 24.08 -4.47
CA LEU A 743 -20.13 24.75 -5.17
C LEU A 743 -20.26 26.28 -5.15
N ASN A 744 -21.47 26.80 -5.40
CA ASN A 744 -21.73 28.24 -5.34
C ASN A 744 -21.54 28.81 -3.92
N SER A 745 -21.79 28.02 -2.87
CA SER A 745 -21.54 28.44 -1.49
C SER A 745 -20.08 28.36 -1.07
N GLY A 746 -19.28 27.50 -1.72
CA GLY A 746 -17.86 27.28 -1.46
C GLY A 746 -16.91 28.07 -2.36
N ASN A 747 -17.39 29.10 -3.07
CA ASN A 747 -16.58 29.90 -4.00
C ASN A 747 -15.86 29.08 -5.10
N ALA A 748 -16.46 27.96 -5.54
CA ALA A 748 -15.88 27.10 -6.57
C ALA A 748 -15.50 27.88 -7.84
N GLU A 749 -14.36 27.54 -8.44
CA GLU A 749 -13.88 28.23 -9.65
C GLU A 749 -14.80 28.00 -10.85
N ARG A 750 -15.45 26.83 -10.89
CA ARG A 750 -16.29 26.41 -12.02
C ARG A 750 -17.45 25.54 -11.56
N THR A 751 -18.63 25.79 -12.15
CA THR A 751 -19.82 24.95 -11.94
C THR A 751 -20.38 24.44 -13.27
N ALA A 752 -21.24 23.42 -13.17
CA ALA A 752 -22.01 22.86 -14.28
C ALA A 752 -23.51 22.77 -13.91
N THR A 753 -24.34 22.40 -14.88
CA THR A 753 -25.76 22.07 -14.62
C THR A 753 -25.98 20.59 -14.38
N GLN A 754 -25.00 19.75 -14.71
CA GLN A 754 -25.04 18.30 -14.58
C GLN A 754 -23.66 17.80 -14.14
N TYR A 755 -23.66 16.76 -13.31
CA TYR A 755 -22.47 16.14 -12.75
C TYR A 755 -22.57 14.61 -12.84
N VAL A 756 -21.44 13.93 -12.79
CA VAL A 756 -21.35 12.48 -12.70
C VAL A 756 -20.20 12.11 -11.78
N CYS A 757 -20.27 10.97 -11.12
CA CYS A 757 -19.06 10.32 -10.65
C CYS A 757 -18.37 9.71 -11.88
N TYR A 758 -17.18 10.19 -12.24
CA TYR A 758 -16.39 9.64 -13.33
C TYR A 758 -15.69 8.37 -12.85
N HIS A 759 -16.10 7.23 -13.38
CA HIS A 759 -15.62 5.91 -13.00
C HIS A 759 -15.56 5.00 -14.23
N ASP A 760 -14.73 3.95 -14.17
CA ASP A 760 -14.65 2.87 -15.15
C ASP A 760 -14.03 1.66 -14.44
N TYR A 761 -14.79 0.55 -14.39
CA TYR A 761 -14.40 -0.68 -13.68
C TYR A 761 -14.00 -1.81 -14.64
N SER A 762 -13.67 -1.47 -15.89
CA SER A 762 -13.28 -2.45 -16.89
C SER A 762 -11.82 -2.90 -16.79
N ASP A 763 -10.96 -2.12 -16.15
CA ASP A 763 -9.53 -2.40 -15.94
C ASP A 763 -9.00 -1.60 -14.74
N ASP A 764 -7.79 -1.93 -14.29
CA ASP A 764 -7.08 -1.16 -13.26
C ASP A 764 -6.88 0.30 -13.70
N LEU A 765 -7.33 1.24 -12.87
CA LEU A 765 -7.21 2.68 -13.11
C LEU A 765 -7.77 3.12 -14.48
N ALA A 766 -8.74 2.40 -15.06
CA ALA A 766 -9.37 2.75 -16.34
C ALA A 766 -10.01 4.15 -16.31
N ALA A 767 -10.53 4.58 -15.16
CA ALA A 767 -10.84 5.98 -14.84
C ALA A 767 -9.97 6.43 -13.67
N ASN A 768 -9.32 7.58 -13.82
CA ASN A 768 -8.42 8.17 -12.82
C ASN A 768 -8.33 9.70 -12.99
N LEU A 769 -7.64 10.37 -12.08
CA LEU A 769 -7.52 11.84 -12.07
C LEU A 769 -6.79 12.40 -13.30
N ALA A 770 -5.95 11.62 -13.97
CA ALA A 770 -5.17 12.06 -15.11
C ALA A 770 -5.87 11.87 -16.48
N ASN A 771 -6.99 11.12 -16.53
CA ASN A 771 -7.66 10.78 -17.78
C ASN A 771 -9.14 11.22 -17.87
N ILE A 772 -9.57 12.16 -17.01
CA ILE A 772 -10.90 12.78 -17.10
C ILE A 772 -11.15 13.27 -18.53
N PRO A 773 -12.24 12.85 -19.21
CA PRO A 773 -12.44 13.13 -20.62
C PRO A 773 -12.55 14.63 -20.94
N ASN A 774 -12.03 15.01 -22.11
CA ASN A 774 -12.18 16.37 -22.64
C ASN A 774 -13.66 16.81 -22.65
N GLY A 775 -13.91 18.04 -22.18
CA GLY A 775 -15.26 18.58 -22.02
C GLY A 775 -15.91 18.26 -20.67
N MET A 776 -15.32 17.39 -19.86
CA MET A 776 -15.58 17.26 -18.43
C MET A 776 -14.47 17.95 -17.62
N PHE A 777 -14.70 18.19 -16.34
CA PHE A 777 -13.72 18.74 -15.41
C PHE A 777 -14.00 18.23 -14.01
N SER A 778 -12.95 17.93 -13.24
CA SER A 778 -13.12 17.56 -11.82
C SER A 778 -13.64 18.76 -11.03
N ILE A 779 -14.47 18.49 -10.03
CA ILE A 779 -14.88 19.44 -8.99
C ILE A 779 -14.48 18.97 -7.59
N ARG A 780 -13.56 18.01 -7.53
CA ARG A 780 -13.06 17.35 -6.31
C ARG A 780 -12.61 18.36 -5.25
N GLU A 781 -11.66 19.21 -5.62
CA GLU A 781 -11.06 20.17 -4.69
C GLU A 781 -12.10 21.16 -4.16
N ASP A 782 -13.04 21.61 -5.00
CA ASP A 782 -14.12 22.52 -4.59
C ASP A 782 -15.12 21.89 -3.61
N ILE A 783 -15.22 20.55 -3.59
CA ILE A 783 -16.09 19.79 -2.67
C ILE A 783 -15.35 19.36 -1.40
N ASN A 784 -14.11 18.89 -1.52
CA ASN A 784 -13.30 18.45 -0.39
C ASN A 784 -12.72 19.61 0.41
N PHE A 785 -12.39 20.73 -0.25
CA PHE A 785 -11.82 21.93 0.35
C PHE A 785 -12.59 23.20 -0.08
N PRO A 786 -13.88 23.33 0.29
CA PRO A 786 -14.70 24.49 -0.07
C PRO A 786 -14.20 25.82 0.54
N GLU A 787 -13.26 25.77 1.48
CA GLU A 787 -12.53 26.93 2.00
C GLU A 787 -11.55 27.55 0.98
N GLY A 788 -11.28 26.86 -0.12
CA GLY A 788 -10.48 27.32 -1.25
C GLY A 788 -9.11 26.65 -1.35
N PRO A 789 -8.42 26.82 -2.50
CA PRO A 789 -7.14 26.19 -2.75
C PRO A 789 -6.01 26.83 -1.93
N LEU A 790 -4.88 26.13 -1.89
CA LEU A 790 -3.63 26.72 -1.42
C LEU A 790 -3.11 27.73 -2.45
N VAL A 791 -2.83 28.95 -1.99
CA VAL A 791 -2.23 30.01 -2.81
C VAL A 791 -0.98 30.56 -2.15
N SER A 792 0.01 30.92 -2.96
CA SER A 792 1.37 31.26 -2.49
C SER A 792 1.41 32.50 -1.58
N ASN A 793 0.52 33.46 -1.77
CA ASN A 793 0.55 34.78 -1.13
C ASN A 793 -0.51 35.00 -0.03
N ARG A 794 -1.12 33.93 0.48
CA ARG A 794 -2.05 33.97 1.63
C ARG A 794 -1.79 32.80 2.59
N PRO A 795 -2.25 32.87 3.85
CA PRO A 795 -2.23 31.73 4.75
C PRO A 795 -2.96 30.52 4.17
N ARG A 796 -2.57 29.32 4.64
CA ARG A 796 -3.36 28.11 4.40
C ARG A 796 -4.78 28.32 4.94
N PRO A 797 -5.84 27.98 4.18
CA PRO A 797 -7.22 28.10 4.63
C PRO A 797 -7.49 27.38 5.96
N ASP A 798 -8.49 27.85 6.69
CA ASP A 798 -8.96 27.18 7.90
C ASP A 798 -9.87 26.00 7.54
N SER A 799 -9.43 24.79 7.85
CA SER A 799 -10.16 23.54 7.64
C SER A 799 -10.71 22.95 8.95
N SER A 800 -10.69 23.70 10.06
CA SER A 800 -11.05 23.18 11.39
C SER A 800 -12.52 22.74 11.50
N SER A 801 -13.40 23.25 10.63
CA SER A 801 -14.80 22.84 10.51
C SER A 801 -15.06 21.89 9.33
N ASN A 802 -14.03 21.53 8.56
CA ASN A 802 -14.18 20.71 7.37
C ASN A 802 -14.37 19.24 7.78
N THR A 803 -15.55 18.68 7.50
CA THR A 803 -15.89 17.30 7.91
C THR A 803 -14.97 16.26 7.25
N PHE A 804 -14.51 16.52 6.01
CA PHE A 804 -13.57 15.65 5.32
C PHE A 804 -12.24 15.58 6.08
N CYS A 805 -11.66 16.74 6.45
CA CYS A 805 -10.42 16.79 7.23
C CYS A 805 -10.57 16.20 8.65
N LEU A 806 -11.73 16.36 9.28
CA LEU A 806 -12.02 15.79 10.61
C LEU A 806 -12.13 14.25 10.60
N GLY A 807 -12.19 13.61 9.43
CA GLY A 807 -12.07 12.17 9.28
C GLY A 807 -10.72 11.62 9.74
N CYS A 808 -9.65 12.41 9.56
CA CYS A 808 -8.28 12.03 9.90
C CYS A 808 -7.76 12.77 11.14
N HIS A 809 -8.20 14.01 11.35
CA HIS A 809 -7.67 14.89 12.38
C HIS A 809 -8.50 14.83 13.67
N THR A 810 -7.82 14.67 14.81
CA THR A 810 -8.49 14.59 16.11
C THR A 810 -7.78 15.41 17.16
N ARG A 811 -8.44 15.67 18.29
CA ARG A 811 -7.83 16.39 19.42
C ARG A 811 -6.57 15.68 19.94
N ASN A 812 -6.53 14.35 19.87
CA ASN A 812 -5.41 13.53 20.33
C ASN A 812 -4.55 13.02 19.16
N GLY A 813 -4.72 13.58 17.96
CA GLY A 813 -3.92 13.20 16.81
C GLY A 813 -2.49 13.72 16.98
N ASN A 814 -1.53 12.90 16.59
CA ASN A 814 -0.11 13.20 16.69
C ASN A 814 0.46 13.60 15.33
N ASP A 815 1.61 14.27 15.35
CA ASP A 815 2.46 14.54 14.18
C ASP A 815 1.73 14.96 12.90
N GLY A 816 1.08 16.13 12.97
CA GLY A 816 0.29 16.65 11.85
C GLY A 816 -1.14 16.14 11.76
N LEU A 817 -1.55 15.12 12.54
CA LEU A 817 -2.95 14.64 12.61
C LEU A 817 -3.78 15.30 13.72
N SER A 818 -3.25 16.32 14.39
CA SER A 818 -4.01 17.08 15.40
C SER A 818 -4.97 18.08 14.76
N LEU A 819 -5.94 18.60 15.53
CA LEU A 819 -6.83 19.69 15.06
C LEU A 819 -6.07 20.99 14.77
N ASP A 820 -4.94 21.24 15.44
CA ASP A 820 -4.12 22.44 15.22
C ASP A 820 -3.51 22.46 13.82
N ALA A 821 -3.35 21.28 13.20
CA ALA A 821 -2.89 21.18 11.82
C ALA A 821 -3.90 21.76 10.81
N LEU A 822 -5.19 21.84 11.17
CA LEU A 822 -6.27 22.36 10.32
C LEU A 822 -6.54 23.86 10.50
N THR A 823 -6.03 24.47 11.57
CA THR A 823 -6.35 25.87 11.89
C THR A 823 -5.53 26.82 11.02
N GLU A 824 -6.12 27.94 10.59
CA GLU A 824 -5.36 28.99 9.90
C GLU A 824 -4.22 29.51 10.80
N ARG A 825 -3.09 29.89 10.19
CA ARG A 825 -1.98 30.59 10.87
C ARG A 825 -1.86 32.03 10.32
N PRO A 826 -2.52 33.02 10.95
CA PRO A 826 -2.52 34.39 10.45
C PRO A 826 -1.10 34.95 10.31
N GLY A 827 -0.82 35.58 9.18
CA GLY A 827 0.49 36.20 8.89
C GLY A 827 1.58 35.25 8.39
N ILE A 828 1.29 33.94 8.27
CA ILE A 828 2.18 32.97 7.63
C ILE A 828 1.55 32.55 6.31
N ASN A 829 2.10 33.01 5.18
CA ASN A 829 1.64 32.57 3.86
C ASN A 829 1.93 31.08 3.64
N ALA A 830 1.13 30.41 2.81
CA ALA A 830 1.25 28.97 2.53
C ALA A 830 2.66 28.57 2.05
N LEU A 831 3.32 29.45 1.28
CA LEU A 831 4.71 29.29 0.82
C LEU A 831 5.74 29.16 1.96
N MET A 832 5.44 29.75 3.12
CA MET A 832 6.29 29.77 4.31
C MET A 832 5.78 28.86 5.43
N ASP A 833 4.62 28.22 5.23
CA ASP A 833 4.04 27.32 6.22
C ASP A 833 4.73 25.95 6.14
N PRO A 834 5.35 25.47 7.25
CA PRO A 834 6.05 24.20 7.25
C PRO A 834 5.12 22.99 7.18
N ARG A 835 3.82 23.15 7.46
CA ARG A 835 2.85 22.05 7.28
C ARG A 835 2.82 21.65 5.81
N ARG A 836 2.72 20.35 5.52
CA ARG A 836 2.50 19.82 4.17
C ARG A 836 1.24 18.96 4.17
N GLN A 837 0.47 19.01 3.08
CA GLN A 837 -0.55 17.99 2.80
C GLN A 837 0.14 16.75 2.22
N PRO A 838 -0.44 15.55 2.36
CA PRO A 838 0.24 14.29 2.03
C PRO A 838 0.77 14.17 0.58
N LEU A 839 0.14 14.85 -0.38
CA LEU A 839 0.58 14.85 -1.78
C LEU A 839 1.47 16.05 -2.15
N GLN A 840 1.68 17.02 -1.27
CA GLN A 840 2.59 18.13 -1.53
C GLN A 840 4.03 17.62 -1.52
N PRO A 841 4.89 18.02 -2.48
CA PRO A 841 6.30 17.66 -2.47
C PRO A 841 7.03 18.30 -1.27
N ASP A 842 8.31 17.96 -1.07
CA ASP A 842 9.17 18.74 -0.16
C ASP A 842 9.17 20.23 -0.55
N PRO A 843 9.19 21.16 0.42
CA PRO A 843 9.06 22.58 0.12
C PRO A 843 10.29 23.19 -0.55
N LEU A 844 11.46 22.53 -0.43
CA LEU A 844 12.75 23.05 -0.87
C LEU A 844 13.42 22.13 -1.88
N VAL A 845 14.04 22.73 -2.89
CA VAL A 845 14.90 22.04 -3.86
C VAL A 845 16.28 22.70 -3.86
N PHE A 846 17.33 21.88 -3.96
CA PHE A 846 18.72 22.33 -3.94
C PHE A 846 19.46 22.05 -5.27
N GLY A 847 20.68 22.58 -5.40
CA GLY A 847 21.55 22.39 -6.57
C GLY A 847 21.12 23.18 -7.80
N HIS A 848 21.50 22.69 -8.98
CA HIS A 848 21.12 23.29 -10.26
C HIS A 848 19.64 23.05 -10.58
N ILE A 849 18.94 24.11 -10.98
CA ILE A 849 17.55 24.11 -11.41
C ILE A 849 17.51 24.61 -12.87
N PRO A 850 17.30 23.73 -13.86
CA PRO A 850 17.24 24.11 -15.27
C PRO A 850 16.07 25.04 -15.59
N ALA A 851 16.21 25.83 -16.66
CA ALA A 851 15.06 26.49 -17.27
C ALA A 851 14.07 25.44 -17.79
N ASN A 852 12.77 25.74 -17.70
CA ASN A 852 11.67 24.89 -18.14
C ASN A 852 11.62 23.50 -17.47
N TRP A 853 12.17 23.37 -16.27
CA TRP A 853 12.25 22.08 -15.58
C TRP A 853 10.88 21.43 -15.33
N LEU A 854 9.88 22.21 -14.91
CA LEU A 854 8.51 21.76 -14.62
C LEU A 854 7.53 21.98 -15.78
N GLY A 855 8.03 22.44 -16.94
CA GLY A 855 7.23 22.85 -18.09
C GLY A 855 7.71 24.17 -18.67
N GLU A 856 7.15 24.57 -19.81
CA GLU A 856 7.50 25.83 -20.48
C GLU A 856 7.31 27.02 -19.53
N GLY A 857 8.39 27.80 -19.33
CA GLY A 857 8.42 28.96 -18.43
C GLY A 857 8.60 28.64 -16.94
N LEU A 858 8.72 27.38 -16.53
CA LEU A 858 8.73 26.97 -15.12
C LEU A 858 10.02 26.23 -14.72
N PRO A 859 11.05 26.93 -14.20
CA PRO A 859 11.23 28.39 -14.22
C PRO A 859 11.72 28.89 -15.59
N GLU A 860 11.50 30.18 -15.90
CA GLU A 860 11.90 30.78 -17.20
C GLU A 860 13.42 30.73 -17.44
N ARG A 861 14.21 30.83 -16.36
CA ARG A 861 15.67 30.85 -16.41
C ARG A 861 16.26 29.79 -15.50
N ALA A 862 17.37 29.23 -15.94
CA ALA A 862 18.16 28.33 -15.11
C ALA A 862 18.75 29.11 -13.93
N MET A 863 18.82 28.45 -12.78
CA MET A 863 19.38 29.02 -11.55
C MET A 863 20.07 27.95 -10.70
N ILE A 864 20.84 28.40 -9.72
CA ILE A 864 21.40 27.55 -8.68
C ILE A 864 20.68 27.94 -7.39
N ALA A 865 20.06 26.97 -6.73
CA ALA A 865 19.40 27.20 -5.44
C ALA A 865 20.40 27.63 -4.38
N ASP A 866 19.96 28.45 -3.42
CA ASP A 866 20.81 28.83 -2.30
C ASP A 866 21.23 27.56 -1.52
N PRO A 867 22.51 27.39 -1.19
CA PRO A 867 23.02 26.17 -0.55
C PRO A 867 22.66 26.08 0.94
N ARG A 868 21.87 27.00 1.51
CA ARG A 868 21.33 26.92 2.87
C ARG A 868 19.82 27.03 2.88
N GLU A 869 19.28 28.01 2.16
CA GLU A 869 17.84 28.29 2.15
C GLU A 869 17.07 27.46 1.10
N GLY A 870 17.78 26.88 0.12
CA GLY A 870 17.17 26.18 -1.00
C GLY A 870 16.33 27.09 -1.90
N PHE A 871 15.68 26.49 -2.88
CA PHE A 871 14.64 27.14 -3.69
C PHE A 871 13.26 26.63 -3.26
N ARG A 872 12.35 27.55 -2.91
CA ARG A 872 10.99 27.19 -2.50
C ARG A 872 10.16 26.81 -3.73
N ILE A 873 9.94 25.51 -3.92
CA ILE A 873 9.28 25.01 -5.12
C ILE A 873 7.84 25.46 -5.25
N ASP A 874 7.16 25.73 -4.13
CA ASP A 874 5.78 26.22 -4.14
C ASP A 874 5.62 27.57 -4.84
N GLN A 875 6.70 28.34 -5.06
CA GLN A 875 6.66 29.53 -5.93
C GLN A 875 6.33 29.20 -7.39
N LEU A 876 6.57 27.97 -7.81
CA LEU A 876 6.27 27.46 -9.15
C LEU A 876 5.00 26.61 -9.19
N LEU A 877 4.56 26.08 -8.04
CA LEU A 877 3.45 25.12 -7.97
C LEU A 877 2.13 25.76 -7.51
N LEU A 878 2.18 26.80 -6.70
CA LEU A 878 0.98 27.47 -6.17
C LEU A 878 0.73 28.77 -6.92
N ASP A 879 -0.52 28.98 -7.30
CA ASP A 879 -0.95 30.24 -7.90
C ASP A 879 -0.83 31.40 -6.90
N ALA A 880 -0.74 32.62 -7.42
CA ALA A 880 -0.83 33.85 -6.65
C ALA A 880 -2.14 34.57 -7.00
N ILE A 881 -2.91 34.96 -5.98
CA ILE A 881 -4.10 35.78 -6.23
C ILE A 881 -3.66 37.20 -6.55
N SER A 882 -4.07 37.71 -7.71
CA SER A 882 -3.92 39.13 -8.06
C SER A 882 -4.76 39.97 -7.10
N ASN A 883 -4.13 40.94 -6.44
CA ASN A 883 -4.83 41.89 -5.56
C ASN A 883 -5.74 42.83 -6.33
#